data_AF-A0A953QSP2-F1
#
_entry.id   AF-A0A953QSP2-F1
#
_cell.length_a   1.000
_cell.length_b   1.000
_cell.length_c   1.000
_cell.angle_alpha   90.00
_cell.angle_beta   90.00
_cell.angle_gamma   90.00
#
_symmetry.space_group_name_H-M   'P 1'
#
loop_
_entity.id
_entity.type
_entity.pdbx_description
1 polymer ?
#
loop_
_entity_poly.entity_id
_entity_poly.type
_entity_poly.pdbx_seq_one_letter_code
_entity_poly.pdbx_strand_id
1 'polypeptide(L)'
;MTVLAVSLPIAALADISGTLTLASNARANLDTGATVSSGGDLLWSGTSLTPQANATAFNVPGGGGQSLYDSLTQSILAQFSALGNSQPIPGSALPVDAVVGVKTNGGNYAKLLVTANSGGSITFKFTTFGATGGGGGGGGGTPTPKVTAVENAATNIPPELPNAAVAQGALFVVKGSNLGPASLAIATAYPFTSSIGGASIKVTVGGTTVDAIMYYALAAQLAAILPSKTPTGTGTLTVTYNGQTSASAPITVVANNIGVFTLNSTGGGDAVATFNAPNPYVSPNNAPNPGEVVTLWATGLGPVTFDETNAAQQADMPNVPLKVFIGGQPANILFRGRNGCCTGVDTVYVTVPQGLSGCSNSVIMQIGNEISNSTSIPIATSGRACTPINGSTLPGSGPVSAGGITLQRYIQTTPTIGTFPGSTTKMDLATGSFVKITPGATPQQGSQLDVASYGSCIVSVQTSGSGNTGSSGTTQFLDAGASIGMAAPFGNRTLAKSTQSGTIFYQATLDNTATTLTAGTYTFTGPGGADVGPFTATYTMPQPLTWTNEASITTVNRAAGVTVTWSGGDPAGYVQITGSSTAYGATAADTASVTFICTARDSDGSFFVPPIVLLQLPATAPAPGSNIFIPGSLGISGTGGFAGFQASGINAGAIISIFLTYGTATYQ
;
A
#
# COMPACT_ATOMS: atom_id res chain seq x y z
N MET A 1 -18.28 -6.45 16.96
CA MET A 1 -17.16 -5.56 17.34
C MET A 1 -15.91 -5.74 16.47
N THR A 2 -15.61 -6.93 15.94
CA THR A 2 -14.38 -7.19 15.15
C THR A 2 -14.34 -6.46 13.79
N VAL A 3 -15.47 -6.34 13.08
CA VAL A 3 -15.58 -5.59 11.80
C VAL A 3 -15.35 -4.10 11.99
N LEU A 4 -15.82 -3.57 13.12
CA LEU A 4 -15.68 -2.16 13.47
C LEU A 4 -14.21 -1.77 13.71
N ALA A 5 -13.41 -2.65 14.32
CA ALA A 5 -11.99 -2.40 14.58
C ALA A 5 -11.14 -2.30 13.29
N VAL A 6 -11.59 -2.91 12.19
CA VAL A 6 -10.89 -2.87 10.89
C VAL A 6 -11.45 -1.76 9.98
N SER A 7 -12.71 -1.38 10.15
CA SER A 7 -13.32 -0.23 9.46
C SER A 7 -13.00 1.13 10.10
N LEU A 8 -12.23 1.16 11.18
CA LEU A 8 -11.83 2.38 11.87
C LEU A 8 -10.30 2.42 11.85
N PRO A 9 -9.70 3.13 10.88
CA PRO A 9 -8.26 3.14 10.71
C PRO A 9 -7.64 3.78 11.94
N ILE A 10 -7.04 2.98 12.81
CA ILE A 10 -6.04 3.48 13.75
C ILE A 10 -4.74 3.33 12.98
N ALA A 11 -4.10 4.44 12.59
CA ALA A 11 -2.76 4.33 12.01
C ALA A 11 -1.89 3.48 12.93
N ALA A 12 -1.15 2.54 12.35
CA ALA A 12 0.00 1.96 13.03
C ALA A 12 0.84 3.13 13.56
N LEU A 13 1.16 3.07 14.86
CA LEU A 13 1.86 4.13 15.57
C LEU A 13 3.14 4.51 14.79
N ALA A 14 3.47 5.80 14.71
CA ALA A 14 4.64 6.26 13.95
C ALA A 14 5.96 5.80 14.60
N ASP A 15 7.01 5.63 13.80
CA ASP A 15 8.34 5.30 14.32
C ASP A 15 9.04 6.57 14.85
N ILE A 16 9.79 6.44 15.95
CA ILE A 16 10.65 7.52 16.47
C ILE A 16 12.10 7.18 16.15
N SER A 17 12.80 8.01 15.38
CA SER A 17 14.22 7.84 15.10
C SER A 17 15.05 9.02 15.58
N GLY A 18 16.30 8.78 15.99
CA GLY A 18 17.20 9.84 16.41
C GLY A 18 18.58 9.33 16.82
N THR A 19 19.37 10.21 17.44
CA THR A 19 20.67 9.88 18.03
C THR A 19 20.65 10.27 19.50
N LEU A 20 21.06 9.36 20.38
CA LEU A 20 21.18 9.60 21.81
C LEU A 20 22.61 9.36 22.27
N THR A 21 23.10 10.27 23.10
CA THR A 21 24.37 10.14 23.83
C THR A 21 24.06 10.03 25.31
N LEU A 22 24.49 8.93 25.93
CA LEU A 22 24.34 8.67 27.36
C LEU A 22 25.72 8.75 28.03
N ALA A 23 25.84 9.66 29.00
CA ALA A 23 26.94 9.62 29.96
C ALA A 23 26.73 8.48 30.98
N SER A 24 27.78 8.12 31.73
CA SER A 24 27.62 7.17 32.85
C SER A 24 26.51 7.62 33.81
N ASN A 25 25.65 6.67 34.17
CA ASN A 25 24.43 6.81 34.96
C ASN A 25 23.27 7.56 34.28
N ALA A 26 23.36 7.88 32.99
CA ALA A 26 22.25 8.42 32.22
C ALA A 26 21.34 7.31 31.66
N ARG A 27 20.05 7.62 31.50
CA ARG A 27 19.04 6.70 31.00
C ARG A 27 18.48 7.18 29.67
N ALA A 28 18.18 6.26 28.76
CA ALA A 28 17.41 6.55 27.55
C ALA A 28 15.96 6.13 27.72
N ASN A 29 15.04 7.02 27.36
CA ASN A 29 13.64 6.69 27.07
C ASN A 29 13.49 6.62 25.54
N LEU A 30 13.36 5.41 25.02
CA LEU A 30 13.27 5.12 23.59
C LEU A 30 11.86 5.37 23.05
N ASP A 31 10.84 5.39 23.91
CA ASP A 31 9.47 5.77 23.54
C ASP A 31 9.30 7.29 23.36
N THR A 32 10.23 8.10 23.87
CA THR A 32 10.23 9.57 23.70
C THR A 32 11.47 10.13 23.00
N GLY A 33 12.51 9.30 22.82
CA GLY A 33 13.78 9.72 22.26
C GLY A 33 14.57 10.68 23.14
N ALA A 34 14.40 10.61 24.46
CA ALA A 34 15.01 11.54 25.42
C ALA A 34 16.00 10.86 26.38
N THR A 35 17.03 11.60 26.80
CA THR A 35 17.87 11.23 27.94
C THR A 35 17.20 11.71 29.23
N VAL A 36 17.01 10.82 30.20
CA VAL A 36 16.29 11.08 31.46
C VAL A 36 17.12 10.73 32.70
N SER A 37 16.81 11.36 33.84
CA SER A 37 17.49 11.14 35.13
C SER A 37 16.81 10.07 36.00
N SER A 38 15.54 9.75 35.74
CA SER A 38 14.78 8.66 36.38
C SER A 38 13.78 8.07 35.37
N GLY A 39 13.42 6.78 35.54
CA GLY A 39 12.65 6.03 34.54
C GLY A 39 13.49 5.55 33.35
N GLY A 40 12.87 5.48 32.16
CA GLY A 40 13.53 5.09 30.90
C GLY A 40 13.63 3.58 30.67
N ASP A 41 14.08 3.21 29.47
CA ASP A 41 14.21 1.83 28.98
C ASP A 41 15.60 1.25 29.18
N LEU A 42 16.63 2.07 29.07
CA LEU A 42 18.03 1.63 29.17
C LEU A 42 18.81 2.54 30.09
N LEU A 43 19.69 1.98 30.92
CA LEU A 43 20.67 2.69 31.74
C LEU A 43 22.07 2.36 31.24
N TRP A 44 22.88 3.39 30.96
CA TRP A 44 24.31 3.22 30.73
C TRP A 44 25.06 3.40 32.06
N SER A 45 25.72 2.36 32.57
CA SER A 45 26.47 2.41 33.84
C SER A 45 27.88 2.99 33.68
N GLY A 46 28.37 3.11 32.45
CA GLY A 46 29.78 3.34 32.14
C GLY A 46 30.53 2.07 31.73
N THR A 47 29.96 0.89 32.01
CA THR A 47 30.54 -0.40 31.64
C THR A 47 29.53 -1.38 31.03
N SER A 48 28.23 -1.09 31.12
CA SER A 48 27.16 -1.92 30.59
C SER A 48 25.90 -1.10 30.26
N LEU A 49 25.12 -1.61 29.30
CA LEU A 49 23.80 -1.09 28.94
C LEU A 49 22.75 -2.03 29.54
N THR A 50 22.03 -1.55 30.56
CA THR A 50 21.12 -2.37 31.36
C THR A 50 19.67 -1.99 31.08
N PRO A 51 18.82 -2.91 30.60
CA PRO A 51 17.39 -2.69 30.51
C PRO A 51 16.78 -2.32 31.86
N GLN A 52 15.79 -1.43 31.85
CA GLN A 52 15.18 -0.87 33.06
C GLN A 52 13.70 -1.23 33.12
N ALA A 53 13.20 -1.50 34.34
CA ALA A 53 11.83 -1.93 34.61
C ALA A 53 11.43 -3.17 33.78
N ASN A 54 10.43 -3.06 32.91
CA ASN A 54 9.92 -4.16 32.08
C ASN A 54 10.61 -4.24 30.70
N ALA A 55 11.51 -3.30 30.39
CA ALA A 55 12.22 -3.33 29.13
C ALA A 55 13.16 -4.54 29.07
N THR A 56 13.33 -5.10 27.87
CA THR A 56 14.30 -6.17 27.59
C THR A 56 15.18 -5.78 26.42
N ALA A 57 16.43 -6.25 26.42
CA ALA A 57 17.36 -6.01 25.31
C ALA A 57 18.05 -7.31 24.88
N PHE A 58 18.50 -7.33 23.63
CA PHE A 58 19.25 -8.43 23.06
C PHE A 58 20.18 -7.94 21.95
N ASN A 59 21.30 -8.63 21.75
CA ASN A 59 22.14 -8.43 20.58
C ASN A 59 21.47 -9.08 19.37
N VAL A 60 21.38 -8.35 18.27
CA VAL A 60 20.78 -8.88 17.04
C VAL A 60 21.73 -9.90 16.40
N PRO A 61 21.30 -11.15 16.13
CA PRO A 61 22.13 -12.13 15.44
C PRO A 61 22.39 -11.74 13.97
N GLY A 62 23.59 -12.02 13.44
CA GLY A 62 23.90 -11.82 12.02
C GLY A 62 24.93 -10.73 11.68
N GLY A 63 25.56 -10.10 12.68
CA GLY A 63 26.64 -9.12 12.49
C GLY A 63 26.33 -7.77 13.11
N GLY A 64 26.96 -6.70 12.59
CA GLY A 64 26.76 -5.31 12.99
C GLY A 64 26.79 -4.36 11.79
N GLY A 65 26.59 -3.07 12.03
CA GLY A 65 26.77 -1.98 11.07
C GLY A 65 25.46 -1.41 10.52
N GLN A 66 25.61 -0.31 9.77
CA GLN A 66 24.52 0.46 9.20
C GLN A 66 23.58 -0.39 8.32
N SER A 67 24.12 -1.30 7.52
CA SER A 67 23.32 -2.19 6.65
C SER A 67 22.39 -3.12 7.42
N LEU A 68 22.89 -3.74 8.51
CA LEU A 68 22.05 -4.56 9.39
C LEU A 68 21.00 -3.68 10.05
N TYR A 69 21.41 -2.54 10.63
CA TYR A 69 20.49 -1.59 11.25
C TYR A 69 19.36 -1.15 10.30
N ASP A 70 19.66 -0.83 9.04
CA ASP A 70 18.66 -0.39 8.07
C ASP A 70 17.72 -1.52 7.64
N SER A 71 18.22 -2.76 7.55
CA SER A 71 17.40 -3.93 7.23
C SER A 71 16.40 -4.33 8.32
N LEU A 72 16.64 -3.93 9.58
CA LEU A 72 15.81 -4.33 10.72
C LEU A 72 14.49 -3.54 10.73
N THR A 73 13.37 -4.28 10.70
CA THR A 73 12.00 -3.77 10.87
C THR A 73 11.41 -4.24 12.21
N GLN A 74 10.28 -3.66 12.63
CA GLN A 74 9.53 -4.12 13.82
C GLN A 74 9.29 -5.64 13.79
N SER A 75 8.86 -6.15 12.64
CA SER A 75 8.55 -7.57 12.46
C SER A 75 9.76 -8.48 12.65
N ILE A 76 10.95 -8.03 12.22
CA ILE A 76 12.20 -8.77 12.37
C ILE A 76 12.65 -8.75 13.84
N LEU A 77 12.56 -7.59 14.51
CA LEU A 77 12.88 -7.48 15.94
C LEU A 77 11.95 -8.33 16.81
N ALA A 78 10.67 -8.42 16.46
CA ALA A 78 9.70 -9.23 17.18
C ALA A 78 10.04 -10.74 17.15
N GLN A 79 10.59 -11.23 16.03
CA GLN A 79 11.06 -12.63 15.92
C GLN A 79 12.19 -12.96 16.88
N PHE A 80 13.03 -11.97 17.20
CA PHE A 80 14.13 -12.10 18.15
C PHE A 80 13.74 -11.77 19.59
N SER A 81 12.47 -11.39 19.84
CA SER A 81 12.04 -10.93 21.17
C SER A 81 12.19 -11.97 22.28
N ALA A 82 12.20 -13.26 21.93
CA ALA A 82 12.49 -14.37 22.86
C ALA A 82 13.95 -14.38 23.37
N LEU A 83 14.87 -13.71 22.67
CA LEU A 83 16.26 -13.52 23.11
C LEU A 83 16.38 -12.35 24.10
N GLY A 84 15.39 -11.46 24.12
CA GLY A 84 15.35 -10.29 24.98
C GLY A 84 15.21 -10.68 26.44
N ASN A 85 16.10 -10.16 27.28
CA ASN A 85 16.04 -10.33 28.72
C ASN A 85 16.48 -9.04 29.43
N SER A 86 16.43 -9.03 30.76
CA SER A 86 16.79 -7.88 31.60
C SER A 86 18.26 -7.87 32.03
N GLN A 87 19.10 -8.77 31.51
CA GLN A 87 20.52 -8.81 31.87
C GLN A 87 21.28 -7.63 31.24
N PRO A 88 22.27 -7.05 31.94
CA PRO A 88 23.14 -6.04 31.37
C PRO A 88 23.91 -6.56 30.16
N ILE A 89 23.88 -5.79 29.05
CA ILE A 89 24.78 -6.04 27.92
C ILE A 89 26.13 -5.39 28.26
N PRO A 90 27.22 -6.16 28.39
CA PRO A 90 28.52 -5.60 28.74
C PRO A 90 29.03 -4.70 27.62
N GLY A 91 29.74 -3.63 27.97
CA GLY A 91 30.28 -2.66 27.01
C GLY A 91 31.23 -3.29 25.97
N SER A 92 31.88 -4.40 26.31
CA SER A 92 32.69 -5.20 25.38
C SER A 92 31.87 -5.85 24.26
N ALA A 93 30.58 -6.08 24.46
CA ALA A 93 29.63 -6.55 23.46
C ALA A 93 28.91 -5.41 22.72
N LEU A 94 29.31 -4.16 22.98
CA LEU A 94 28.79 -2.94 22.35
C LEU A 94 29.91 -2.13 21.67
N PRO A 95 30.74 -2.74 20.78
CA PRO A 95 31.66 -1.96 19.97
C PRO A 95 30.90 -1.00 19.04
N VAL A 96 31.61 -0.05 18.42
CA VAL A 96 31.06 0.70 17.28
C VAL A 96 30.58 -0.30 16.23
N ASP A 97 29.44 0.03 15.61
CA ASP A 97 28.68 -0.82 14.69
C ASP A 97 27.87 -1.96 15.34
N ALA A 98 27.91 -2.13 16.66
CA ALA A 98 27.00 -3.09 17.31
C ALA A 98 25.53 -2.68 17.13
N VAL A 99 24.67 -3.67 16.85
CA VAL A 99 23.23 -3.47 16.70
C VAL A 99 22.47 -4.20 17.82
N VAL A 100 21.65 -3.45 18.55
CA VAL A 100 20.89 -3.94 19.71
C VAL A 100 19.40 -3.81 19.43
N GLY A 101 18.64 -4.87 19.72
CA GLY A 101 17.19 -4.85 19.75
C GLY A 101 16.70 -4.62 21.18
N VAL A 102 15.65 -3.82 21.34
CA VAL A 102 15.03 -3.52 22.63
C VAL A 102 13.52 -3.65 22.53
N LYS A 103 12.90 -4.27 23.52
CA LYS A 103 11.47 -4.12 23.78
C LYS A 103 11.32 -3.09 24.90
N THR A 104 10.70 -1.96 24.61
CA THR A 104 10.57 -0.83 25.54
C THR A 104 9.57 -1.14 26.64
N ASN A 105 9.56 -0.31 27.69
CA ASN A 105 8.55 -0.39 28.74
C ASN A 105 7.14 -0.15 28.20
N GLY A 106 7.00 0.66 27.14
CA GLY A 106 5.75 0.86 26.42
C GLY A 106 5.30 -0.33 25.56
N GLY A 107 6.10 -1.40 25.48
CA GLY A 107 5.82 -2.60 24.68
C GLY A 107 6.23 -2.47 23.20
N ASN A 108 6.86 -1.36 22.82
CA ASN A 108 7.32 -1.09 21.46
C ASN A 108 8.66 -1.78 21.19
N TYR A 109 9.00 -1.97 19.91
CA TYR A 109 10.30 -2.52 19.52
C TYR A 109 11.22 -1.40 19.06
N ALA A 110 12.45 -1.33 19.58
CA ALA A 110 13.47 -0.40 19.13
C ALA A 110 14.71 -1.13 18.60
N LYS A 111 15.34 -0.53 17.59
CA LYS A 111 16.69 -0.88 17.13
C LYS A 111 17.67 0.23 17.49
N LEU A 112 18.86 -0.13 17.93
CA LEU A 112 19.96 0.77 18.24
C LEU A 112 21.18 0.37 17.42
N LEU A 113 21.91 1.34 16.86
CA LEU A 113 23.22 1.18 16.26
C LEU A 113 24.22 1.99 17.07
N VAL A 114 25.19 1.34 17.68
CA VAL A 114 26.25 2.01 18.45
C VAL A 114 27.17 2.75 17.48
N THR A 115 27.24 4.08 17.62
CA THR A 115 28.09 4.95 16.79
C THR A 115 29.34 5.43 17.51
N ALA A 116 29.34 5.40 18.85
CA ALA A 116 30.53 5.65 19.67
C ALA A 116 30.40 4.96 21.04
N ASN A 117 31.49 4.40 21.57
CA ASN A 117 31.56 3.87 22.93
C ASN A 117 32.97 4.08 23.51
N SER A 118 33.08 4.83 24.60
CA SER A 118 34.34 5.14 25.27
C SER A 118 34.39 4.66 26.73
N GLY A 119 33.43 3.84 27.17
CA GLY A 119 33.21 3.52 28.58
C GLY A 119 32.55 4.69 29.32
N GLY A 120 33.16 5.88 29.34
CA GLY A 120 32.56 7.06 30.00
C GLY A 120 31.26 7.56 29.36
N SER A 121 31.05 7.27 28.07
CA SER A 121 29.85 7.62 27.32
C SER A 121 29.60 6.60 26.20
N ILE A 122 28.31 6.38 25.88
CA ILE A 122 27.89 5.63 24.69
C ILE A 122 26.95 6.50 23.84
N THR A 123 27.12 6.46 22.52
CA THR A 123 26.24 7.11 21.54
C THR A 123 25.67 6.08 20.59
N PHE A 124 24.39 6.18 20.29
CA PHE A 124 23.73 5.30 19.33
C PHE A 124 22.68 6.03 18.50
N LYS A 125 22.51 5.60 17.24
CA LYS A 125 21.33 5.89 16.43
C LYS A 125 20.22 4.92 16.86
N PHE A 126 19.00 5.39 17.07
CA PHE A 126 17.88 4.52 17.43
C PHE A 126 16.69 4.75 16.50
N THR A 127 15.86 3.71 16.37
CA THR A 127 14.52 3.79 15.80
C THR A 127 13.60 2.93 16.66
N THR A 128 12.57 3.52 17.25
CA THR A 128 11.52 2.82 18.01
C THR A 128 10.28 2.73 17.16
N PHE A 129 9.92 1.51 16.79
CA PHE A 129 8.77 1.22 15.95
C PHE A 129 7.49 1.32 16.74
N GLY A 130 6.53 2.07 16.19
CA GLY A 130 5.23 2.22 16.84
C GLY A 130 5.26 3.01 18.15
N ALA A 131 6.31 3.80 18.39
CA ALA A 131 6.38 4.62 19.60
C ALA A 131 5.66 5.95 19.45
N THR A 132 5.05 6.37 20.55
CA THR A 132 4.21 7.56 20.62
C THR A 132 5.10 8.77 20.91
N GLY A 133 5.80 9.25 19.88
CA GLY A 133 6.73 10.36 20.01
C GLY A 133 6.00 11.69 20.19
N GLY A 134 5.92 12.16 21.44
CA GLY A 134 6.00 13.60 21.68
C GLY A 134 7.42 14.03 21.28
N GLY A 135 7.54 14.97 20.34
CA GLY A 135 8.82 15.36 19.76
C GLY A 135 9.86 15.73 20.83
N GLY A 136 10.92 14.93 20.93
CA GLY A 136 12.09 15.22 21.75
C GLY A 136 12.91 16.36 21.15
N GLY A 137 12.56 17.60 21.48
CA GLY A 137 13.40 18.77 21.30
C GLY A 137 13.46 19.52 22.63
N GLY A 138 14.63 19.51 23.28
CA GLY A 138 14.86 20.20 24.54
C GLY A 138 14.63 21.71 24.41
N GLY A 139 13.45 22.16 24.83
CA GLY A 139 13.07 23.55 25.02
C GLY A 139 11.80 23.57 25.86
N GLY A 140 11.80 24.25 27.00
CA GLY A 140 10.75 24.18 28.03
C GLY A 140 9.39 24.79 27.68
N GLY A 141 8.88 24.57 26.46
CA GLY A 141 7.50 24.90 26.05
C GLY A 141 6.72 23.64 25.71
N THR A 142 5.43 23.58 26.05
CA THR A 142 4.54 22.50 25.60
C THR A 142 4.53 22.48 24.06
N PRO A 143 4.92 21.38 23.40
CA PRO A 143 5.05 21.34 21.95
C PRO A 143 3.69 21.62 21.28
N THR A 144 3.70 22.52 20.31
CA THR A 144 2.47 22.95 19.61
C THR A 144 2.04 21.86 18.60
N PRO A 145 0.75 21.53 18.50
CA PRO A 145 0.27 20.56 17.52
C PRO A 145 0.61 21.00 16.09
N LYS A 146 1.07 20.07 15.26
CA LYS A 146 1.37 20.30 13.84
C LYS A 146 0.53 19.37 12.99
N VAL A 147 -0.35 19.93 12.17
CA VAL A 147 -1.14 19.19 11.18
C VAL A 147 -0.36 19.09 9.89
N THR A 148 -0.31 17.90 9.29
CA THR A 148 0.33 17.64 7.99
C THR A 148 -0.66 17.17 6.93
N ALA A 149 -1.76 16.53 7.32
CA ALA A 149 -2.81 16.13 6.38
C ALA A 149 -4.18 16.06 7.04
N VAL A 150 -5.23 16.30 6.24
CA VAL A 150 -6.63 16.12 6.60
C VAL A 150 -7.26 15.28 5.49
N GLU A 151 -7.72 14.08 5.81
CA GLU A 151 -8.06 13.07 4.80
C GLU A 151 -9.38 12.37 5.16
N ASN A 152 -10.12 11.91 4.15
CA ASN A 152 -11.22 10.96 4.37
C ASN A 152 -10.65 9.66 4.97
N ALA A 153 -11.21 9.20 6.10
CA ALA A 153 -10.68 8.10 6.87
C ALA A 153 -10.62 6.77 6.08
N ALA A 154 -11.56 6.54 5.17
CA ALA A 154 -11.57 5.32 4.38
C ALA A 154 -10.52 5.33 3.26
N THR A 155 -10.30 6.49 2.64
CA THR A 155 -9.49 6.58 1.41
C THR A 155 -8.01 6.86 1.66
N ASN A 156 -7.68 7.61 2.73
CA ASN A 156 -6.35 8.20 2.96
C ASN A 156 -5.79 8.95 1.72
N ILE A 157 -6.66 9.48 0.85
CA ILE A 157 -6.24 10.24 -0.33
C ILE A 157 -5.67 11.60 0.16
N PRO A 158 -4.41 11.92 -0.16
CA PRO A 158 -3.80 13.19 0.21
C PRO A 158 -4.51 14.40 -0.41
N PRO A 159 -4.49 15.58 0.25
CA PRO A 159 -5.16 16.80 -0.23
C PRO A 159 -4.79 17.26 -1.63
N GLU A 160 -3.62 16.86 -2.15
CA GLU A 160 -3.11 17.23 -3.47
C GLU A 160 -3.79 16.46 -4.63
N LEU A 161 -4.51 15.37 -4.32
CA LEU A 161 -5.13 14.51 -5.30
C LEU A 161 -6.62 14.80 -5.52
N PRO A 162 -7.17 14.44 -6.69
CA PRO A 162 -8.62 14.43 -6.89
C PRO A 162 -9.33 13.59 -5.83
N ASN A 163 -10.57 13.96 -5.49
CA ASN A 163 -11.43 13.26 -4.51
C ASN A 163 -10.87 13.23 -3.07
N ALA A 164 -9.97 14.16 -2.70
CA ALA A 164 -9.43 14.27 -1.35
C ALA A 164 -10.34 15.02 -0.35
N ALA A 165 -11.44 15.64 -0.82
CA ALA A 165 -12.32 16.46 0.01
C ALA A 165 -12.98 15.66 1.15
N VAL A 166 -13.31 16.31 2.26
CA VAL A 166 -14.03 15.66 3.36
C VAL A 166 -15.53 15.92 3.19
N ALA A 167 -16.33 14.85 3.18
CA ALA A 167 -17.78 14.99 3.07
C ALA A 167 -18.41 15.38 4.41
N GLN A 168 -19.51 16.14 4.36
CA GLN A 168 -20.41 16.30 5.49
C GLN A 168 -20.83 14.92 6.07
N GLY A 169 -20.78 14.78 7.39
CA GLY A 169 -21.10 13.53 8.10
C GLY A 169 -20.07 12.41 7.96
N ALA A 170 -18.94 12.66 7.29
CA ALA A 170 -17.88 11.67 7.14
C ALA A 170 -17.03 11.54 8.39
N LEU A 171 -16.51 10.34 8.61
CA LEU A 171 -15.34 10.10 9.43
C LEU A 171 -14.10 10.54 8.64
N PHE A 172 -13.28 11.39 9.25
CA PHE A 172 -12.04 11.87 8.67
C PHE A 172 -10.90 11.76 9.67
N VAL A 173 -9.67 11.72 9.16
CA VAL A 173 -8.45 11.67 9.96
C VAL A 173 -7.63 12.95 9.79
N VAL A 174 -6.97 13.36 10.87
CA VAL A 174 -5.97 14.42 10.86
C VAL A 174 -4.64 13.81 11.24
N LYS A 175 -3.63 13.91 10.37
CA LYS A 175 -2.28 13.38 10.58
C LYS A 175 -1.32 14.50 10.93
N GLY A 176 -0.28 14.18 11.70
CA GLY A 176 0.69 15.19 12.13
C GLY A 176 1.57 14.76 13.28
N SER A 177 1.99 15.72 14.11
CA SER A 177 2.79 15.49 15.31
C SER A 177 2.28 16.31 16.49
N ASN A 178 2.39 15.77 17.71
CA ASN A 178 1.90 16.38 18.94
C ASN A 178 0.40 16.71 18.89
N LEU A 179 -0.40 15.92 18.17
CA LEU A 179 -1.83 16.16 17.99
C LEU A 179 -2.68 15.73 19.18
N GLY A 180 -2.18 14.79 19.99
CA GLY A 180 -2.93 14.14 21.05
C GLY A 180 -2.02 13.39 22.04
N PRO A 181 -2.62 12.58 22.94
CA PRO A 181 -1.88 11.84 23.96
C PRO A 181 -0.95 10.78 23.35
N ALA A 182 0.04 10.37 24.15
CA ALA A 182 0.91 9.27 23.79
C ALA A 182 0.10 7.98 23.62
N SER A 183 -0.64 7.57 24.64
CA SER A 183 -1.57 6.43 24.54
C SER A 183 -2.84 6.77 23.76
N LEU A 184 -3.39 5.78 23.05
CA LEU A 184 -4.68 5.92 22.36
C LEU A 184 -5.78 6.30 23.36
N ALA A 185 -6.38 7.47 23.14
CA ALA A 185 -7.64 7.83 23.76
C ALA A 185 -8.76 7.62 22.73
N ILE A 186 -9.72 6.74 23.03
CA ILE A 186 -10.77 6.33 22.08
C ILE A 186 -12.14 6.39 22.74
N ALA A 187 -13.14 6.84 21.99
CA ALA A 187 -14.52 6.87 22.44
C ALA A 187 -15.07 5.43 22.46
N THR A 188 -15.56 5.00 23.62
CA THR A 188 -16.07 3.63 23.84
C THR A 188 -17.59 3.58 24.02
N ALA A 189 -18.25 4.73 24.18
CA ALA A 189 -19.68 4.85 24.34
C ALA A 189 -20.20 6.18 23.79
N TYR A 190 -21.48 6.20 23.43
CA TYR A 190 -22.22 7.42 23.09
C TYR A 190 -22.75 8.11 24.36
N PRO A 191 -22.97 9.44 24.33
CA PRO A 191 -22.71 10.33 23.20
C PRO A 191 -21.21 10.67 23.04
N PHE A 192 -20.76 10.79 21.79
CA PHE A 192 -19.42 11.29 21.47
C PHE A 192 -19.32 12.80 21.72
N THR A 193 -18.13 13.25 22.09
CA THR A 193 -17.86 14.63 22.51
C THR A 193 -16.95 15.35 21.52
N SER A 194 -16.88 16.68 21.58
CA SER A 194 -15.96 17.48 20.75
C SER A 194 -14.50 17.48 21.23
N SER A 195 -14.20 16.75 22.30
CA SER A 195 -12.85 16.61 22.84
C SER A 195 -12.64 15.19 23.39
N ILE A 196 -11.45 14.64 23.17
CA ILE A 196 -11.03 13.36 23.74
C ILE A 196 -9.53 13.37 24.02
N GLY A 197 -9.12 12.86 25.19
CA GLY A 197 -7.72 12.82 25.57
C GLY A 197 -7.03 14.19 25.58
N GLY A 198 -7.78 15.29 25.78
CA GLY A 198 -7.27 16.66 25.74
C GLY A 198 -7.15 17.27 24.33
N ALA A 199 -7.47 16.50 23.27
CA ALA A 199 -7.43 16.95 21.88
C ALA A 199 -8.83 17.30 21.35
N SER A 200 -8.92 18.33 20.51
CA SER A 200 -10.15 18.77 19.84
C SER A 200 -9.84 19.35 18.46
N ILE A 201 -10.84 19.32 17.56
CA ILE A 201 -10.72 19.81 16.19
C ILE A 201 -11.82 20.84 15.93
N LYS A 202 -11.43 21.99 15.37
CA LYS A 202 -12.35 23.01 14.86
C LYS A 202 -12.20 23.16 13.35
N VAL A 203 -13.32 23.22 12.65
CA VAL A 203 -13.39 23.44 11.20
C VAL A 203 -14.15 24.73 10.92
N THR A 204 -13.60 25.58 10.07
CA THR A 204 -14.22 26.86 9.68
C THR A 204 -14.39 26.92 8.17
N VAL A 205 -15.62 27.03 7.70
CA VAL A 205 -15.97 27.17 6.27
C VAL A 205 -17.02 28.27 6.13
N GLY A 206 -16.83 29.19 5.18
CA GLY A 206 -17.79 30.28 4.93
C GLY A 206 -18.06 31.16 6.15
N GLY A 207 -17.07 31.38 7.02
CA GLY A 207 -17.20 32.14 8.27
C GLY A 207 -17.92 31.41 9.41
N THR A 208 -18.38 30.17 9.20
CA THR A 208 -18.99 29.34 10.25
C THR A 208 -17.96 28.38 10.82
N THR A 209 -17.75 28.41 12.14
CA THR A 209 -16.92 27.44 12.85
C THR A 209 -17.78 26.36 13.50
N VAL A 210 -17.39 25.10 13.30
CA VAL A 210 -17.99 23.94 13.94
C VAL A 210 -16.93 23.15 14.69
N ASP A 211 -17.31 22.57 15.83
CA ASP A 211 -16.50 21.57 16.53
C ASP A 211 -16.73 20.20 15.90
N ALA A 212 -15.66 19.49 15.56
CA ALA A 212 -15.77 18.11 15.09
C ALA A 212 -16.11 17.17 16.25
N ILE A 213 -16.79 16.06 15.95
CA ILE A 213 -17.19 15.07 16.97
C ILE A 213 -16.07 14.04 17.05
N MET A 214 -15.31 14.07 18.14
CA MET A 214 -14.07 13.30 18.29
C MET A 214 -14.35 11.81 18.47
N TYR A 215 -13.58 10.98 17.77
CA TYR A 215 -13.65 9.52 17.87
C TYR A 215 -12.42 8.92 18.56
N TYR A 216 -11.21 9.28 18.14
CA TYR A 216 -9.99 8.97 18.89
C TYR A 216 -8.92 10.05 18.75
N ALA A 217 -7.96 10.04 19.67
CA ALA A 217 -6.78 10.88 19.66
C ALA A 217 -5.50 10.10 19.99
N LEU A 218 -4.47 10.36 19.20
CA LEU A 218 -3.09 9.88 19.35
C LEU A 218 -2.11 11.00 18.97
N ALA A 219 -0.86 10.88 19.42
CA ALA A 219 0.19 11.87 19.17
C ALA A 219 0.38 12.20 17.68
N ALA A 220 0.21 11.21 16.80
CA ALA A 220 0.42 11.35 15.35
C ALA A 220 -0.88 11.43 14.52
N GLN A 221 -2.04 11.13 15.12
CA GLN A 221 -3.29 11.06 14.38
C GLN A 221 -4.52 11.29 15.26
N LEU A 222 -5.50 12.00 14.73
CA LEU A 222 -6.85 12.11 15.29
C LEU A 222 -7.86 11.54 14.30
N ALA A 223 -8.98 11.03 14.78
CA ALA A 223 -10.16 10.81 13.96
C ALA A 223 -11.38 11.49 14.57
N ALA A 224 -12.21 12.07 13.71
CA ALA A 224 -13.44 12.73 14.10
C ALA A 224 -14.49 12.63 12.99
N ILE A 225 -15.74 12.86 13.36
CA ILE A 225 -16.86 13.00 12.42
C ILE A 225 -16.99 14.49 12.11
N LEU A 226 -17.00 14.84 10.82
CA LEU A 226 -17.30 16.20 10.38
C LEU A 226 -18.82 16.42 10.46
N PRO A 227 -19.34 17.33 11.28
CA PRO A 227 -20.79 17.47 11.44
C PRO A 227 -21.50 17.75 10.11
N SER A 228 -22.66 17.16 9.90
CA SER A 228 -23.48 17.32 8.69
C SER A 228 -23.88 18.77 8.42
N LYS A 229 -23.92 19.61 9.45
CA LYS A 229 -24.21 21.05 9.37
C LYS A 229 -23.03 21.93 8.91
N THR A 230 -21.84 21.36 8.70
CA THR A 230 -20.66 22.13 8.27
C THR A 230 -20.91 22.69 6.86
N PRO A 231 -20.76 24.01 6.60
CA PRO A 231 -20.90 24.52 5.24
C PRO A 231 -19.91 23.86 4.26
N THR A 232 -20.33 23.73 2.99
CA THR A 232 -19.45 23.25 1.93
C THR A 232 -18.55 24.38 1.40
N GLY A 233 -17.42 24.01 0.80
CA GLY A 233 -16.43 24.92 0.24
C GLY A 233 -15.05 24.75 0.87
N THR A 234 -14.12 25.60 0.45
CA THR A 234 -12.77 25.67 1.03
C THR A 234 -12.81 26.35 2.38
N GLY A 235 -12.07 25.82 3.35
CA GLY A 235 -11.96 26.37 4.68
C GLY A 235 -10.66 25.99 5.37
N THR A 236 -10.66 26.13 6.70
CA THR A 236 -9.49 25.86 7.53
C THR A 236 -9.86 24.99 8.73
N LEU A 237 -8.90 24.17 9.16
CA LEU A 237 -8.98 23.33 10.35
C LEU A 237 -7.87 23.70 11.33
N THR A 238 -8.17 23.69 12.63
CA THR A 238 -7.17 23.77 13.70
C THR A 238 -7.34 22.62 14.68
N VAL A 239 -6.22 22.10 15.19
CA VAL A 239 -6.18 21.14 16.28
C VAL A 239 -5.76 21.85 17.56
N THR A 240 -6.48 21.64 18.65
CA THR A 240 -6.06 22.06 19.99
C THR A 240 -5.78 20.85 20.85
N TYR A 241 -4.59 20.78 21.46
CA TYR A 241 -4.21 19.74 22.41
C TYR A 241 -3.55 20.37 23.64
N ASN A 242 -4.05 20.04 24.84
CA ASN A 242 -3.55 20.57 26.12
C ASN A 242 -3.40 22.11 26.15
N GLY A 243 -4.38 22.82 25.58
CA GLY A 243 -4.41 24.29 25.54
C GLY A 243 -3.58 24.93 24.41
N GLN A 244 -2.76 24.16 23.69
CA GLN A 244 -1.99 24.63 22.54
C GLN A 244 -2.75 24.38 21.25
N THR A 245 -2.82 25.39 20.36
CA THR A 245 -3.54 25.30 19.09
C THR A 245 -2.55 25.31 17.92
N SER A 246 -2.78 24.43 16.94
CA SER A 246 -1.97 24.36 15.71
C SER A 246 -2.10 25.62 14.86
N ALA A 247 -1.18 25.78 13.90
CA ALA A 247 -1.45 26.61 12.73
C ALA A 247 -2.70 26.09 11.98
N SER A 248 -3.37 26.96 11.23
CA SER A 248 -4.50 26.57 10.38
C SER A 248 -4.02 25.68 9.23
N ALA A 249 -4.66 24.54 9.04
CA ALA A 249 -4.49 23.64 7.91
C ALA A 249 -5.65 23.78 6.92
N PRO A 250 -5.43 23.64 5.61
CA PRO A 250 -6.51 23.69 4.63
C PRO A 250 -7.43 22.48 4.74
N ILE A 251 -8.72 22.68 4.46
CA ILE A 251 -9.71 21.61 4.28
C ILE A 251 -10.71 22.03 3.20
N THR A 252 -11.13 21.10 2.36
CA THR A 252 -12.25 21.28 1.43
C THR A 252 -13.40 20.42 1.89
N VAL A 253 -14.56 21.03 2.13
CA VAL A 253 -15.78 20.34 2.55
C VAL A 253 -16.76 20.23 1.39
N VAL A 254 -17.24 19.01 1.13
CA VAL A 254 -18.23 18.73 0.09
C VAL A 254 -19.46 18.04 0.68
N ALA A 255 -20.56 18.04 -0.06
CA ALA A 255 -21.79 17.40 0.39
C ALA A 255 -21.64 15.87 0.46
N ASN A 256 -20.97 15.27 -0.53
CA ASN A 256 -20.76 13.82 -0.63
C ASN A 256 -19.34 13.59 -1.15
N ASN A 257 -18.62 12.64 -0.58
CA ASN A 257 -17.35 12.12 -1.11
C ASN A 257 -17.07 10.80 -0.40
N ILE A 258 -17.56 9.73 -1.01
CA ILE A 258 -17.59 8.41 -0.38
C ILE A 258 -16.25 7.70 -0.54
N GLY A 259 -15.75 7.09 0.54
CA GLY A 259 -14.60 6.21 0.54
C GLY A 259 -14.95 4.83 1.08
N VAL A 260 -14.30 3.79 0.58
CA VAL A 260 -14.47 2.39 1.01
C VAL A 260 -13.32 2.00 1.93
N PHE A 261 -13.62 1.53 3.14
CA PHE A 261 -12.59 1.09 4.07
C PHE A 261 -11.86 -0.14 3.53
N THR A 262 -10.56 -0.27 3.82
CA THR A 262 -9.75 -1.43 3.42
C THR A 262 -9.24 -2.20 4.62
N LEU A 263 -9.05 -3.51 4.45
CA LEU A 263 -8.58 -4.41 5.54
C LEU A 263 -7.21 -4.01 6.09
N ASN A 264 -6.36 -3.41 5.26
CA ASN A 264 -5.04 -2.89 5.64
C ASN A 264 -5.05 -1.41 6.10
N SER A 265 -6.22 -0.76 6.09
CA SER A 265 -6.40 0.66 6.46
C SER A 265 -5.63 1.68 5.63
N THR A 266 -5.04 1.30 4.48
CA THR A 266 -4.28 2.23 3.62
C THR A 266 -5.15 2.97 2.61
N GLY A 267 -6.40 2.55 2.42
CA GLY A 267 -7.26 3.01 1.33
C GLY A 267 -7.04 2.28 0.00
N GLY A 268 -6.06 1.37 -0.11
CA GLY A 268 -5.90 0.46 -1.24
C GLY A 268 -5.96 -1.01 -0.82
N GLY A 269 -6.17 -1.92 -1.77
CA GLY A 269 -6.24 -3.37 -1.49
C GLY A 269 -7.66 -3.86 -1.24
N ASP A 270 -7.82 -4.89 -0.41
CA ASP A 270 -9.12 -5.52 -0.19
C ASP A 270 -10.06 -4.63 0.64
N ALA A 271 -11.28 -4.47 0.16
CA ALA A 271 -12.33 -3.74 0.88
C ALA A 271 -12.71 -4.45 2.18
N VAL A 272 -13.11 -3.68 3.18
CA VAL A 272 -13.89 -4.20 4.31
C VAL A 272 -15.28 -4.54 3.77
N ALA A 273 -15.42 -5.79 3.35
CA ALA A 273 -16.65 -6.35 2.83
C ALA A 273 -17.12 -7.54 3.68
N THR A 274 -18.42 -7.64 3.91
CA THR A 274 -19.03 -8.74 4.67
C THR A 274 -20.23 -9.31 3.94
N PHE A 275 -20.58 -10.57 4.21
CA PHE A 275 -21.89 -11.11 3.83
C PHE A 275 -23.00 -10.47 4.69
N ASN A 276 -24.25 -10.68 4.32
CA ASN A 276 -25.35 -10.47 5.26
C ASN A 276 -25.26 -11.52 6.39
N ALA A 277 -25.91 -11.26 7.54
CA ALA A 277 -25.86 -12.05 8.77
C ALA A 277 -25.51 -13.55 8.57
N PRO A 278 -24.43 -14.08 9.19
CA PRO A 278 -23.74 -13.59 10.38
C PRO A 278 -22.57 -12.59 10.12
N ASN A 279 -22.59 -11.85 9.02
CA ASN A 279 -21.56 -10.86 8.64
C ASN A 279 -20.10 -11.36 8.62
N PRO A 280 -19.80 -12.61 8.17
CA PRO A 280 -18.41 -13.01 7.99
C PRO A 280 -17.73 -12.12 6.93
N TYR A 281 -16.42 -11.90 7.10
CA TYR A 281 -15.62 -11.18 6.11
C TYR A 281 -15.57 -11.94 4.79
N VAL A 282 -15.61 -11.16 3.72
CA VAL A 282 -15.22 -11.63 2.39
C VAL A 282 -13.70 -11.84 2.39
N SER A 283 -13.26 -12.98 1.90
CA SER A 283 -11.84 -13.32 1.76
C SER A 283 -11.63 -14.29 0.59
N PRO A 284 -10.40 -14.54 0.14
CA PRO A 284 -10.16 -15.46 -0.98
C PRO A 284 -10.73 -16.86 -0.78
N ASN A 285 -10.81 -17.34 0.46
CA ASN A 285 -11.38 -18.64 0.83
C ASN A 285 -12.84 -18.54 1.32
N ASN A 286 -13.42 -17.34 1.34
CA ASN A 286 -14.82 -17.08 1.68
C ASN A 286 -15.37 -15.94 0.80
N ALA A 287 -15.36 -16.15 -0.51
CA ALA A 287 -15.76 -15.20 -1.53
C ALA A 287 -17.24 -15.36 -1.91
N PRO A 288 -17.94 -14.26 -2.25
CA PRO A 288 -19.30 -14.31 -2.76
C PRO A 288 -19.37 -14.95 -4.14
N ASN A 289 -20.54 -15.49 -4.47
CA ASN A 289 -20.89 -15.84 -5.85
C ASN A 289 -21.66 -14.69 -6.53
N PRO A 290 -21.62 -14.61 -7.88
CA PRO A 290 -22.48 -13.70 -8.62
C PRO A 290 -23.96 -13.83 -8.23
N GLY A 291 -24.63 -12.70 -7.98
CA GLY A 291 -26.01 -12.64 -7.50
C GLY A 291 -26.17 -12.64 -5.97
N GLU A 292 -25.12 -12.96 -5.20
CA GLU A 292 -25.16 -12.80 -3.75
C GLU A 292 -25.05 -11.33 -3.34
N VAL A 293 -25.49 -11.03 -2.11
CA VAL A 293 -25.41 -9.69 -1.52
C VAL A 293 -24.16 -9.56 -0.67
N VAL A 294 -23.41 -8.49 -0.90
CA VAL A 294 -22.29 -8.08 -0.07
C VAL A 294 -22.55 -6.70 0.54
N THR A 295 -22.10 -6.52 1.78
CA THR A 295 -22.09 -5.24 2.48
C THR A 295 -20.70 -4.63 2.37
N LEU A 296 -20.62 -3.43 1.78
CA LEU A 296 -19.41 -2.61 1.70
C LEU A 296 -19.44 -1.57 2.82
N TRP A 297 -18.35 -1.48 3.57
CA TRP A 297 -18.18 -0.51 4.66
C TRP A 297 -17.45 0.72 4.17
N ALA A 298 -18.01 1.90 4.45
CA ALA A 298 -17.59 3.15 3.82
C ALA A 298 -17.72 4.34 4.77
N THR A 299 -17.32 5.54 4.32
CA THR A 299 -17.68 6.81 4.95
C THR A 299 -17.81 7.91 3.91
N GLY A 300 -18.61 8.95 4.19
CA GLY A 300 -18.81 10.09 3.29
C GLY A 300 -20.00 10.00 2.32
N LEU A 301 -21.03 9.19 2.63
CA LEU A 301 -22.31 9.21 1.91
C LEU A 301 -23.00 10.59 1.88
N GLY A 302 -22.69 11.47 2.83
CA GLY A 302 -23.21 12.83 2.92
C GLY A 302 -24.02 13.11 4.17
N PRO A 303 -24.68 14.29 4.23
CA PRO A 303 -25.24 14.81 5.46
C PRO A 303 -26.48 14.05 5.93
N VAL A 304 -26.67 14.03 7.24
CA VAL A 304 -27.86 13.51 7.94
C VAL A 304 -28.53 14.60 8.79
N THR A 305 -29.77 14.35 9.21
CA THR A 305 -30.57 15.31 10.00
C THR A 305 -30.66 14.96 11.49
N PHE A 306 -30.18 13.78 11.89
CA PHE A 306 -30.16 13.36 13.30
C PHE A 306 -28.89 13.82 14.00
N ASP A 307 -28.88 13.72 15.33
CA ASP A 307 -27.72 14.09 16.16
C ASP A 307 -26.58 13.07 16.02
N GLU A 308 -25.50 13.49 15.37
CA GLU A 308 -24.32 12.67 15.08
C GLU A 308 -23.45 12.39 16.31
N THR A 309 -23.77 12.98 17.48
CA THR A 309 -23.13 12.61 18.74
C THR A 309 -23.66 11.29 19.30
N ASN A 310 -24.80 10.80 18.81
CA ASN A 310 -25.42 9.54 19.24
C ASN A 310 -25.27 8.45 18.17
N ALA A 311 -25.55 7.19 18.54
CA ALA A 311 -25.59 6.08 17.58
C ALA A 311 -26.59 6.38 16.46
N ALA A 312 -26.16 6.20 15.21
CA ALA A 312 -27.02 6.41 14.06
C ALA A 312 -28.21 5.45 14.08
N GLN A 313 -29.37 5.92 13.62
CA GLN A 313 -30.46 5.03 13.23
C GLN A 313 -30.24 4.63 11.79
N GLN A 314 -30.11 3.32 11.55
CA GLN A 314 -29.93 2.81 10.20
C GLN A 314 -31.18 3.10 9.37
N ALA A 315 -31.02 3.92 8.33
CA ALA A 315 -32.05 4.27 7.39
C ALA A 315 -31.43 4.39 6.00
N ASP A 316 -32.17 3.96 4.98
CA ASP A 316 -31.70 4.08 3.60
C ASP A 316 -31.76 5.54 3.15
N MET A 317 -30.78 5.96 2.36
CA MET A 317 -30.66 7.31 1.78
C MET A 317 -30.87 7.25 0.27
N PRO A 318 -32.09 6.94 -0.22
CA PRO A 318 -32.35 6.68 -1.63
C PRO A 318 -32.12 7.90 -2.53
N ASN A 319 -32.15 9.11 -1.98
CA ASN A 319 -31.92 10.35 -2.74
C ASN A 319 -30.44 10.62 -3.06
N VAL A 320 -29.50 9.91 -2.42
CA VAL A 320 -28.08 10.00 -2.77
C VAL A 320 -27.88 9.26 -4.10
N PRO A 321 -27.41 9.92 -5.18
CA PRO A 321 -27.26 9.32 -6.50
C PRO A 321 -25.98 8.46 -6.57
N LEU A 322 -25.83 7.54 -5.63
CA LEU A 322 -24.70 6.62 -5.54
C LEU A 322 -24.75 5.61 -6.69
N LYS A 323 -23.60 5.44 -7.35
CA LYS A 323 -23.33 4.33 -8.25
C LYS A 323 -22.22 3.46 -7.63
N VAL A 324 -22.35 2.14 -7.77
CA VAL A 324 -21.33 1.19 -7.34
C VAL A 324 -20.94 0.32 -8.53
N PHE A 325 -19.65 0.15 -8.74
CA PHE A 325 -19.09 -0.72 -9.77
C PHE A 325 -18.26 -1.82 -9.11
N ILE A 326 -18.51 -3.07 -9.50
CA ILE A 326 -17.75 -4.24 -9.08
C ILE A 326 -17.20 -4.91 -10.33
N GLY A 327 -15.88 -5.13 -10.42
CA GLY A 327 -15.25 -5.74 -11.59
C GLY A 327 -15.51 -4.95 -12.90
N GLY A 328 -15.62 -3.63 -12.82
CA GLY A 328 -15.99 -2.76 -13.95
C GLY A 328 -17.48 -2.77 -14.33
N GLN A 329 -18.30 -3.60 -13.69
CA GLN A 329 -19.74 -3.73 -13.96
C GLN A 329 -20.59 -2.96 -12.93
N PRO A 330 -21.70 -2.31 -13.32
CA PRO A 330 -22.60 -1.67 -12.37
C PRO A 330 -23.25 -2.72 -11.46
N ALA A 331 -23.21 -2.48 -10.14
CA ALA A 331 -23.83 -3.31 -9.13
C ALA A 331 -25.17 -2.73 -8.67
N ASN A 332 -26.15 -3.60 -8.43
CA ASN A 332 -27.46 -3.18 -7.94
C ASN A 332 -27.39 -2.83 -6.45
N ILE A 333 -27.80 -1.62 -6.08
CA ILE A 333 -27.78 -1.14 -4.68
C ILE A 333 -29.11 -1.48 -4.01
N LEU A 334 -29.04 -2.21 -2.91
CA LEU A 334 -30.18 -2.59 -2.08
C LEU A 334 -30.36 -1.69 -0.85
N PHE A 335 -29.27 -1.04 -0.40
CA PHE A 335 -29.26 -0.14 0.74
C PHE A 335 -28.02 0.77 0.66
N ARG A 336 -28.14 2.03 1.10
CA ARG A 336 -27.05 2.99 1.28
C ARG A 336 -27.37 3.93 2.44
N GLY A 337 -26.67 3.79 3.56
CA GLY A 337 -26.93 4.66 4.71
C GLY A 337 -25.96 4.46 5.86
N ARG A 338 -26.11 5.32 6.87
CA ARG A 338 -25.33 5.27 8.11
C ARG A 338 -25.51 3.92 8.82
N ASN A 339 -24.40 3.34 9.26
CA ASN A 339 -24.44 2.09 10.01
C ASN A 339 -25.01 2.33 11.42
N GLY A 340 -25.96 1.51 11.83
CA GLY A 340 -26.67 1.69 13.10
C GLY A 340 -25.80 1.61 14.37
N CYS A 341 -24.62 0.97 14.32
CA CYS A 341 -23.73 0.94 15.48
C CYS A 341 -22.84 2.18 15.59
N CYS A 342 -22.61 2.86 14.47
CA CYS A 342 -21.33 3.52 14.22
C CYS A 342 -21.54 4.78 13.40
N THR A 343 -21.78 5.89 14.08
CA THR A 343 -21.95 7.20 13.45
C THR A 343 -20.66 7.62 12.75
N GLY A 344 -20.78 8.21 11.56
CA GLY A 344 -19.63 8.45 10.68
C GLY A 344 -19.17 7.23 9.89
N VAL A 345 -19.74 6.04 10.09
CA VAL A 345 -19.55 4.85 9.22
C VAL A 345 -20.80 4.57 8.40
N ASP A 346 -20.63 4.28 7.12
CA ASP A 346 -21.66 3.95 6.14
C ASP A 346 -21.62 2.47 5.81
N THR A 347 -22.77 1.96 5.40
CA THR A 347 -22.87 0.65 4.75
C THR A 347 -23.65 0.76 3.46
N VAL A 348 -23.16 0.05 2.45
CA VAL A 348 -23.80 -0.06 1.14
C VAL A 348 -23.99 -1.53 0.82
N TYR A 349 -25.25 -1.97 0.66
CA TYR A 349 -25.56 -3.36 0.33
C TYR A 349 -25.73 -3.45 -1.18
N VAL A 350 -24.99 -4.35 -1.81
CA VAL A 350 -25.00 -4.50 -3.26
C VAL A 350 -25.06 -5.95 -3.68
N THR A 351 -25.76 -6.22 -4.78
CA THR A 351 -25.73 -7.53 -5.43
C THR A 351 -24.49 -7.62 -6.32
N VAL A 352 -23.70 -8.70 -6.16
CA VAL A 352 -22.55 -8.98 -7.01
C VAL A 352 -23.01 -9.19 -8.47
N PRO A 353 -22.49 -8.43 -9.46
CA PRO A 353 -22.87 -8.60 -10.85
C PRO A 353 -22.61 -10.02 -11.40
N GLN A 354 -23.43 -10.41 -12.38
CA GLN A 354 -23.27 -11.69 -13.08
C GLN A 354 -21.98 -11.73 -13.90
N GLY A 355 -21.41 -12.93 -14.10
CA GLY A 355 -20.25 -13.15 -14.97
C GLY A 355 -18.89 -12.73 -14.41
N LEU A 356 -18.84 -12.27 -13.15
CA LEU A 356 -17.58 -11.93 -12.47
C LEU A 356 -16.93 -13.15 -11.80
N SER A 357 -15.60 -13.16 -11.80
CA SER A 357 -14.76 -14.15 -11.14
C SER A 357 -13.37 -13.57 -10.89
N GLY A 358 -12.58 -14.21 -10.03
CA GLY A 358 -11.21 -13.78 -9.73
C GLY A 358 -11.06 -13.36 -8.29
N CYS A 359 -9.82 -13.23 -7.82
CA CYS A 359 -9.56 -12.90 -6.42
C CYS A 359 -9.40 -11.39 -6.19
N SER A 360 -9.28 -10.57 -7.24
CA SER A 360 -9.20 -9.10 -7.12
C SER A 360 -10.12 -8.39 -8.11
N ASN A 361 -11.42 -8.34 -7.79
CA ASN A 361 -12.40 -7.58 -8.57
C ASN A 361 -12.49 -6.15 -8.00
N SER A 362 -12.23 -5.14 -8.82
CA SER A 362 -12.24 -3.74 -8.37
C SER A 362 -13.60 -3.34 -7.79
N VAL A 363 -13.62 -2.57 -6.69
CA VAL A 363 -14.81 -1.92 -6.15
C VAL A 363 -14.57 -0.42 -6.16
N ILE A 364 -15.41 0.31 -6.90
CA ILE A 364 -15.37 1.77 -7.02
C ILE A 364 -16.78 2.31 -6.85
N MET A 365 -16.92 3.38 -6.05
CA MET A 365 -18.17 4.08 -5.83
C MET A 365 -18.09 5.50 -6.41
N GLN A 366 -19.23 6.03 -6.85
CA GLN A 366 -19.31 7.37 -7.43
C GLN A 366 -20.57 8.10 -6.97
N ILE A 367 -20.43 9.37 -6.58
CA ILE A 367 -21.53 10.29 -6.33
C ILE A 367 -21.24 11.59 -7.09
N GLY A 368 -22.01 11.85 -8.16
CA GLY A 368 -21.69 12.98 -9.05
C GLY A 368 -20.29 12.83 -9.67
N ASN A 369 -19.42 13.81 -9.42
CA ASN A 369 -18.03 13.82 -9.90
C ASN A 369 -17.03 13.25 -8.87
N GLU A 370 -17.48 12.95 -7.65
CA GLU A 370 -16.64 12.43 -6.58
C GLU A 370 -16.57 10.90 -6.69
N ILE A 371 -15.36 10.38 -6.72
CA ILE A 371 -15.05 8.97 -6.94
C ILE A 371 -14.27 8.44 -5.73
N SER A 372 -14.67 7.28 -5.23
CA SER A 372 -13.98 6.65 -4.10
C SER A 372 -12.57 6.20 -4.47
N ASN A 373 -11.79 5.86 -3.45
CA ASN A 373 -10.64 4.97 -3.64
C ASN A 373 -11.03 3.67 -4.37
N SER A 374 -10.07 3.10 -5.09
CA SER A 374 -10.21 1.80 -5.72
C SER A 374 -9.81 0.70 -4.76
N THR A 375 -10.77 -0.15 -4.40
CA THR A 375 -10.56 -1.33 -3.55
C THR A 375 -10.82 -2.61 -4.34
N SER A 376 -10.71 -3.79 -3.72
CA SER A 376 -11.09 -5.04 -4.39
C SER A 376 -11.84 -6.01 -3.48
N ILE A 377 -12.60 -6.91 -4.07
CA ILE A 377 -13.15 -8.10 -3.41
C ILE A 377 -12.89 -9.36 -4.27
N PRO A 378 -12.63 -10.52 -3.65
CA PRO A 378 -12.64 -11.79 -4.35
C PRO A 378 -14.08 -12.19 -4.73
N ILE A 379 -14.25 -12.88 -5.85
CA ILE A 379 -15.53 -13.44 -6.31
C ILE A 379 -15.28 -14.86 -6.79
N ALA A 380 -16.01 -15.82 -6.24
CA ALA A 380 -15.95 -17.22 -6.62
C ALA A 380 -16.96 -17.51 -7.73
N THR A 381 -16.54 -18.23 -8.77
CA THR A 381 -17.46 -18.71 -9.82
C THR A 381 -18.49 -19.69 -9.25
N SER A 382 -18.07 -20.52 -8.29
CA SER A 382 -18.94 -21.45 -7.54
C SER A 382 -18.29 -21.77 -6.19
N GLY A 383 -19.09 -22.12 -5.18
CA GLY A 383 -18.56 -22.38 -3.84
C GLY A 383 -18.00 -21.09 -3.22
N ARG A 384 -16.97 -21.19 -2.38
CA ARG A 384 -16.48 -20.08 -1.55
C ARG A 384 -15.02 -19.70 -1.78
N ALA A 385 -14.28 -20.45 -2.59
CA ALA A 385 -12.90 -20.11 -2.93
C ALA A 385 -12.87 -19.40 -4.29
N CYS A 386 -12.24 -18.23 -4.35
CA CYS A 386 -11.96 -17.59 -5.63
C CYS A 386 -10.81 -18.31 -6.35
N THR A 387 -10.69 -18.10 -7.66
CA THR A 387 -9.58 -18.63 -8.45
C THR A 387 -8.82 -17.46 -9.07
N PRO A 388 -7.52 -17.29 -8.79
CA PRO A 388 -6.74 -16.22 -9.38
C PRO A 388 -6.67 -16.32 -10.90
N ILE A 389 -6.82 -15.19 -11.59
CA ILE A 389 -6.78 -15.09 -13.05
C ILE A 389 -5.34 -15.21 -13.56
N ASN A 390 -4.37 -14.72 -12.80
CA ASN A 390 -2.95 -14.83 -13.15
C ASN A 390 -2.35 -16.24 -13.00
N GLY A 391 -3.17 -17.25 -12.66
CA GLY A 391 -2.73 -18.63 -12.46
C GLY A 391 -1.98 -18.87 -11.15
N SER A 392 -1.93 -17.89 -10.24
CA SER A 392 -1.37 -18.10 -8.91
C SER A 392 -2.21 -19.11 -8.14
N THR A 393 -1.53 -19.98 -7.39
CA THR A 393 -2.22 -20.87 -6.46
C THR A 393 -2.52 -20.08 -5.19
N LEU A 394 -3.75 -20.19 -4.68
CA LEU A 394 -4.05 -19.71 -3.33
C LEU A 394 -3.06 -20.39 -2.36
N PRO A 395 -2.19 -19.64 -1.67
CA PRO A 395 -1.24 -20.25 -0.76
C PRO A 395 -2.02 -20.88 0.38
N GLY A 396 -1.72 -22.16 0.64
CA GLY A 396 -2.06 -22.77 1.91
C GLY A 396 -1.27 -22.12 3.05
N SER A 397 -1.44 -22.63 4.27
CA SER A 397 -0.69 -22.15 5.45
C SER A 397 0.81 -22.52 5.44
N GLY A 398 1.35 -23.04 4.34
CA GLY A 398 2.70 -23.59 4.26
C GLY A 398 3.60 -22.86 3.25
N PRO A 399 4.93 -23.00 3.37
CA PRO A 399 5.86 -22.46 2.38
C PRO A 399 5.60 -23.05 0.98
N VAL A 400 5.73 -22.22 -0.04
CA VAL A 400 5.64 -22.61 -1.45
C VAL A 400 6.95 -22.27 -2.15
N SER A 401 7.58 -23.28 -2.75
CA SER A 401 8.71 -23.09 -3.65
C SER A 401 8.21 -23.00 -5.09
N ALA A 402 8.61 -21.98 -5.84
CA ALA A 402 8.20 -21.77 -7.22
C ALA A 402 9.39 -21.36 -8.11
N GLY A 403 9.29 -21.68 -9.40
CA GLY A 403 10.24 -21.27 -10.43
C GLY A 403 9.53 -20.53 -11.56
N GLY A 404 10.11 -19.42 -12.01
CA GLY A 404 9.62 -18.64 -13.13
C GLY A 404 10.71 -18.44 -14.17
N ILE A 405 10.37 -18.64 -15.44
CA ILE A 405 11.18 -18.23 -16.59
C ILE A 405 10.32 -17.31 -17.47
N THR A 406 10.88 -16.17 -17.86
CA THR A 406 10.15 -15.14 -18.60
C THR A 406 10.91 -14.76 -19.86
N LEU A 407 10.25 -14.88 -21.01
CA LEU A 407 10.67 -14.22 -22.25
C LEU A 407 10.03 -12.84 -22.30
N GLN A 408 10.83 -11.79 -22.37
CA GLN A 408 10.31 -10.43 -22.25
C GLN A 408 10.80 -9.53 -23.36
N ARG A 409 9.87 -8.79 -23.95
CA ARG A 409 10.14 -7.65 -24.83
C ARG A 409 9.79 -6.37 -24.10
N TYR A 410 10.69 -5.40 -24.13
CA TYR A 410 10.51 -4.09 -23.52
C TYR A 410 10.72 -3.00 -24.56
N ILE A 411 9.71 -2.17 -24.78
CA ILE A 411 9.76 -0.96 -25.60
C ILE A 411 9.31 0.20 -24.73
N GLN A 412 10.16 1.20 -24.56
CA GLN A 412 9.83 2.43 -23.84
C GLN A 412 10.21 3.64 -24.68
N THR A 413 9.25 4.53 -24.90
CA THR A 413 9.46 5.81 -25.58
C THR A 413 9.21 6.95 -24.61
N THR A 414 10.24 7.77 -24.40
CA THR A 414 10.15 9.01 -23.61
C THR A 414 10.37 10.19 -24.57
N PRO A 415 9.43 11.14 -24.69
CA PRO A 415 9.61 12.32 -25.51
C PRO A 415 10.63 13.27 -24.88
N THR A 416 11.00 14.33 -25.60
CA THR A 416 11.79 15.42 -25.04
C THR A 416 11.03 16.09 -23.89
N ILE A 417 11.67 16.25 -22.73
CA ILE A 417 11.11 16.93 -21.55
C ILE A 417 12.02 18.11 -21.21
N GLY A 418 11.57 19.33 -21.47
CA GLY A 418 12.41 20.52 -21.30
C GLY A 418 13.69 20.43 -22.16
N THR A 419 14.86 20.43 -21.52
CA THR A 419 16.16 20.27 -22.18
C THR A 419 16.63 18.82 -22.29
N PHE A 420 15.92 17.86 -21.68
CA PHE A 420 16.26 16.44 -21.76
C PHE A 420 15.79 15.87 -23.10
N PRO A 421 16.71 15.35 -23.94
CA PRO A 421 16.33 14.79 -25.23
C PRO A 421 15.45 13.55 -25.04
N GLY A 422 14.47 13.38 -25.93
CA GLY A 422 13.72 12.14 -26.00
C GLY A 422 14.61 10.92 -26.27
N SER A 423 14.15 9.75 -25.84
CA SER A 423 14.84 8.48 -26.00
C SER A 423 13.85 7.35 -26.21
N THR A 424 14.24 6.36 -27.01
CA THR A 424 13.52 5.09 -27.13
C THR A 424 14.45 3.96 -26.73
N THR A 425 14.06 3.21 -25.70
CA THR A 425 14.75 2.00 -25.25
C THR A 425 14.00 0.79 -25.78
N LYS A 426 14.72 -0.13 -26.42
CA LYS A 426 14.19 -1.41 -26.91
C LYS A 426 15.07 -2.54 -26.44
N MET A 427 14.47 -3.63 -25.98
CA MET A 427 15.20 -4.80 -25.51
C MET A 427 14.36 -6.07 -25.62
N ASP A 428 15.00 -7.15 -26.04
CA ASP A 428 14.51 -8.51 -25.81
C ASP A 428 15.40 -9.19 -24.78
N LEU A 429 14.79 -9.83 -23.79
CA LEU A 429 15.48 -10.49 -22.68
C LEU A 429 14.82 -11.82 -22.34
N ALA A 430 15.62 -12.74 -21.80
CA ALA A 430 15.13 -13.95 -21.16
C ALA A 430 15.62 -13.94 -19.71
N THR A 431 14.72 -14.10 -18.75
CA THR A 431 15.03 -14.12 -17.32
C THR A 431 14.50 -15.38 -16.66
N GLY A 432 15.09 -15.73 -15.52
CA GLY A 432 14.60 -16.78 -14.63
C GLY A 432 14.83 -16.44 -13.17
N SER A 433 13.91 -16.83 -12.31
CA SER A 433 14.05 -16.72 -10.86
C SER A 433 13.33 -17.88 -10.18
N PHE A 434 13.92 -18.37 -9.10
CA PHE A 434 13.38 -19.45 -8.31
C PHE A 434 13.36 -18.99 -6.86
N VAL A 435 12.23 -19.19 -6.20
CA VAL A 435 12.01 -18.66 -4.85
C VAL A 435 11.27 -19.65 -3.99
N LYS A 436 11.56 -19.64 -2.70
CA LYS A 436 10.71 -20.20 -1.65
C LYS A 436 10.08 -19.05 -0.90
N ILE A 437 8.76 -18.97 -0.99
CA ILE A 437 7.95 -17.99 -0.30
C ILE A 437 7.39 -18.68 0.94
N THR A 438 7.69 -18.14 2.12
CA THR A 438 7.06 -18.56 3.37
C THR A 438 6.02 -17.51 3.71
N PRO A 439 4.71 -17.80 3.60
CA PRO A 439 3.66 -16.83 3.93
C PRO A 439 3.79 -16.31 5.36
N GLY A 440 3.37 -15.07 5.57
CA GLY A 440 3.28 -14.47 6.90
C GLY A 440 2.16 -15.06 7.76
N ALA A 441 2.11 -14.64 9.03
CA ALA A 441 1.05 -15.07 9.96
C ALA A 441 -0.34 -14.49 9.61
N THR A 442 -0.41 -13.50 8.72
CA THR A 442 -1.67 -12.89 8.26
C THR A 442 -2.16 -13.57 6.98
N PRO A 443 -3.46 -13.92 6.88
CA PRO A 443 -4.03 -14.42 5.63
C PRO A 443 -3.82 -13.41 4.49
N GLN A 444 -3.35 -13.91 3.34
CA GLN A 444 -3.17 -13.05 2.17
C GLN A 444 -4.52 -12.54 1.64
N GLN A 445 -4.52 -11.27 1.27
CA GLN A 445 -5.65 -10.58 0.65
C GLN A 445 -5.74 -10.94 -0.83
N GLY A 446 -6.94 -10.90 -1.42
CA GLY A 446 -7.17 -11.22 -2.83
C GLY A 446 -6.36 -10.33 -3.78
N SER A 447 -6.28 -9.03 -3.49
CA SER A 447 -5.42 -8.06 -4.19
C SER A 447 -3.92 -8.34 -4.11
N GLN A 448 -3.46 -9.19 -3.20
CA GLN A 448 -2.05 -9.61 -3.12
C GLN A 448 -1.78 -10.89 -3.94
N LEU A 449 -2.84 -11.60 -4.33
CA LEU A 449 -2.77 -12.90 -4.98
C LEU A 449 -2.98 -12.81 -6.49
N ASP A 450 -3.81 -11.87 -6.93
CA ASP A 450 -4.33 -11.83 -8.28
C ASP A 450 -4.16 -10.45 -8.92
N VAL A 451 -4.23 -10.44 -10.24
CA VAL A 451 -4.37 -9.21 -11.02
C VAL A 451 -5.82 -8.71 -10.92
N ALA A 452 -6.05 -7.45 -11.32
CA ALA A 452 -7.42 -6.94 -11.49
C ALA A 452 -8.20 -7.88 -12.41
N SER A 453 -9.46 -8.17 -12.08
CA SER A 453 -10.29 -9.04 -12.92
C SER A 453 -10.52 -8.47 -14.32
N TYR A 454 -10.82 -9.34 -15.28
CA TYR A 454 -11.08 -8.93 -16.66
C TYR A 454 -12.20 -7.89 -16.74
N GLY A 455 -11.97 -6.80 -17.46
CA GLY A 455 -12.93 -5.68 -17.55
C GLY A 455 -12.78 -4.65 -16.43
N SER A 456 -11.91 -4.89 -15.45
CA SER A 456 -11.78 -4.06 -14.26
C SER A 456 -10.44 -3.34 -14.19
N CYS A 457 -10.37 -2.30 -13.35
CA CYS A 457 -9.18 -1.49 -13.13
C CYS A 457 -8.95 -1.27 -11.64
N ILE A 458 -7.71 -1.38 -11.19
CA ILE A 458 -7.29 -1.01 -9.83
C ILE A 458 -6.51 0.30 -9.92
N VAL A 459 -6.86 1.26 -9.07
CA VAL A 459 -6.12 2.51 -8.89
C VAL A 459 -5.38 2.47 -7.55
N SER A 460 -4.13 2.90 -7.56
CA SER A 460 -3.26 2.95 -6.39
C SER A 460 -2.64 4.33 -6.26
N VAL A 461 -2.52 4.79 -5.02
CA VAL A 461 -1.84 6.04 -4.67
C VAL A 461 -0.52 5.70 -4.00
N GLN A 462 0.57 6.33 -4.46
CA GLN A 462 1.87 6.28 -3.82
C GLN A 462 2.26 7.70 -3.39
N THR A 463 2.63 7.85 -2.13
CA THR A 463 3.15 9.11 -1.58
C THR A 463 4.62 8.96 -1.21
N SER A 464 5.35 10.06 -1.22
CA SER A 464 6.75 10.05 -0.78
C SER A 464 6.88 9.52 0.65
N GLY A 465 7.58 8.39 0.82
CA GLY A 465 7.76 7.73 2.12
C GLY A 465 6.76 6.63 2.43
N SER A 466 5.77 6.36 1.56
CA SER A 466 4.98 5.12 1.66
C SER A 466 5.89 3.93 1.39
N GLY A 467 6.26 3.19 2.44
CA GLY A 467 6.93 1.91 2.28
C GLY A 467 6.02 0.96 1.51
N ASN A 468 6.60 0.16 0.61
CA ASN A 468 5.86 -0.90 -0.06
C ASN A 468 5.34 -1.85 1.03
N THR A 469 4.02 -2.00 1.20
CA THR A 469 3.45 -2.99 2.10
C THR A 469 3.64 -4.37 1.47
N GLY A 470 4.88 -4.84 1.47
CA GLY A 470 5.24 -6.15 1.00
C GLY A 470 4.44 -7.22 1.76
N SER A 471 4.13 -8.29 1.05
CA SER A 471 3.64 -9.55 1.62
C SER A 471 4.35 -9.83 2.95
N SER A 472 3.57 -10.17 4.00
CA SER A 472 4.07 -10.53 5.34
C SER A 472 4.98 -11.77 5.38
N GLY A 473 5.39 -12.31 4.22
CA GLY A 473 6.19 -13.51 4.08
C GLY A 473 7.67 -13.28 3.81
N THR A 474 8.50 -14.27 4.11
CA THR A 474 9.92 -14.27 3.74
C THR A 474 10.09 -14.89 2.35
N THR A 475 11.00 -14.31 1.55
CA THR A 475 11.37 -14.85 0.24
C THR A 475 12.82 -15.29 0.29
N GLN A 476 13.08 -16.56 0.01
CA GLN A 476 14.41 -17.12 -0.18
C GLN A 476 14.61 -17.40 -1.67
N PHE A 477 15.67 -16.87 -2.28
CA PHE A 477 16.02 -17.20 -3.66
C PHE A 477 16.74 -18.55 -3.73
N LEU A 478 16.35 -19.39 -4.68
CA LEU A 478 16.79 -20.78 -4.84
C LEU A 478 17.77 -20.90 -6.01
N ASP A 479 18.82 -21.70 -5.82
CA ASP A 479 19.84 -21.98 -6.82
C ASP A 479 19.47 -23.14 -7.75
N ALA A 480 19.28 -22.83 -9.04
CA ALA A 480 19.02 -23.78 -10.13
C ALA A 480 20.26 -24.12 -10.98
N GLY A 481 21.45 -23.77 -10.50
CA GLY A 481 22.74 -24.10 -11.13
C GLY A 481 23.42 -22.87 -11.71
N ALA A 482 24.54 -23.08 -12.41
CA ALA A 482 25.36 -21.97 -12.94
C ALA A 482 24.70 -21.20 -14.09
N SER A 483 23.80 -21.86 -14.84
CA SER A 483 23.09 -21.24 -15.97
C SER A 483 21.89 -22.08 -16.40
N ILE A 484 20.99 -21.48 -17.17
CA ILE A 484 19.86 -22.16 -17.83
C ILE A 484 20.09 -22.06 -19.35
N GLY A 485 20.14 -23.20 -20.03
CA GLY A 485 20.20 -23.24 -21.49
C GLY A 485 18.84 -22.92 -22.11
N MET A 486 18.84 -22.21 -23.23
CA MET A 486 17.66 -21.89 -24.02
C MET A 486 17.91 -22.28 -25.49
N ALA A 487 17.18 -23.26 -25.99
CA ALA A 487 17.05 -23.51 -27.43
C ALA A 487 15.88 -22.67 -27.97
N ALA A 488 16.15 -21.84 -28.96
CA ALA A 488 15.18 -20.89 -29.52
C ALA A 488 15.25 -20.89 -31.06
N PRO A 489 14.23 -20.35 -31.76
CA PRO A 489 14.21 -20.28 -33.23
C PRO A 489 15.41 -19.53 -33.84
N PHE A 490 16.03 -18.62 -33.09
CA PHE A 490 17.21 -17.84 -33.48
C PHE A 490 18.54 -18.43 -32.96
N GLY A 491 18.53 -19.72 -32.59
CA GLY A 491 19.68 -20.45 -32.09
C GLY A 491 19.80 -20.43 -30.56
N ASN A 492 20.73 -21.25 -30.07
CA ASN A 492 20.88 -21.48 -28.63
C ASN A 492 21.42 -20.23 -27.90
N ARG A 493 20.96 -20.04 -26.66
CA ARG A 493 21.41 -19.01 -25.72
C ARG A 493 21.57 -19.63 -24.33
N THR A 494 22.22 -18.89 -23.45
CA THR A 494 22.45 -19.27 -22.07
C THR A 494 22.08 -18.11 -21.17
N LEU A 495 21.17 -18.34 -20.23
CA LEU A 495 20.85 -17.40 -19.16
C LEU A 495 21.85 -17.65 -18.03
N ALA A 496 22.80 -16.73 -17.86
CA ALA A 496 23.81 -16.84 -16.82
C ALA A 496 23.21 -16.53 -15.44
N LYS A 497 23.62 -17.28 -14.42
CA LYS A 497 23.30 -16.96 -13.03
C LYS A 497 23.99 -15.65 -12.62
N SER A 498 23.25 -14.80 -11.93
CA SER A 498 23.76 -13.63 -11.23
C SER A 498 23.25 -13.64 -9.79
N THR A 499 24.08 -13.12 -8.89
CA THR A 499 23.72 -12.96 -7.48
C THR A 499 23.98 -11.52 -7.05
N GLN A 500 22.94 -10.82 -6.57
CA GLN A 500 23.06 -9.46 -6.06
C GLN A 500 22.31 -9.34 -4.73
N SER A 501 23.01 -8.97 -3.66
CA SER A 501 22.43 -8.80 -2.31
C SER A 501 21.58 -9.99 -1.84
N GLY A 502 22.04 -11.22 -2.11
CA GLY A 502 21.32 -12.46 -1.77
C GLY A 502 20.18 -12.84 -2.73
N THR A 503 19.89 -12.02 -3.74
CA THR A 503 18.94 -12.33 -4.82
C THR A 503 19.64 -13.16 -5.88
N ILE A 504 19.10 -14.34 -6.21
CA ILE A 504 19.57 -15.18 -7.30
C ILE A 504 18.61 -15.01 -8.48
N PHE A 505 19.16 -14.71 -9.65
CA PHE A 505 18.42 -14.61 -10.90
C PHE A 505 19.27 -15.08 -12.08
N TYR A 506 18.60 -15.42 -13.16
CA TYR A 506 19.17 -15.90 -14.40
C TYR A 506 18.79 -14.93 -15.49
N GLN A 507 19.72 -14.50 -16.34
CA GLN A 507 19.36 -13.59 -17.42
C GLN A 507 20.22 -13.72 -18.67
N ALA A 508 19.63 -13.36 -19.80
CA ALA A 508 20.31 -13.12 -21.07
C ALA A 508 19.64 -11.94 -21.78
N THR A 509 20.42 -10.92 -22.13
CA THR A 509 20.00 -9.91 -23.12
C THR A 509 20.12 -10.54 -24.50
N LEU A 510 19.01 -10.61 -25.22
CA LEU A 510 18.91 -11.24 -26.54
C LEU A 510 19.24 -10.22 -27.64
N ASP A 511 18.69 -9.02 -27.53
CA ASP A 511 19.03 -7.86 -28.35
C ASP A 511 18.67 -6.54 -27.65
N ASN A 512 19.06 -5.41 -28.27
CA ASN A 512 18.64 -4.05 -27.90
C ASN A 512 17.79 -3.38 -28.99
N THR A 513 17.03 -4.17 -29.75
CA THR A 513 16.23 -3.70 -30.90
C THR A 513 14.77 -4.13 -30.83
N ALA A 514 14.44 -5.05 -29.90
CA ALA A 514 13.14 -5.68 -29.75
C ALA A 514 12.67 -6.42 -31.02
N THR A 515 13.55 -7.24 -31.61
CA THR A 515 13.25 -7.99 -32.86
C THR A 515 13.50 -9.49 -32.79
N THR A 516 14.29 -9.97 -31.83
CA THR A 516 14.74 -11.36 -31.73
C THR A 516 13.64 -12.32 -31.27
N LEU A 517 12.81 -11.91 -30.31
CA LEU A 517 11.68 -12.70 -29.83
C LEU A 517 10.59 -12.79 -30.91
N THR A 518 10.27 -14.01 -31.32
CA THR A 518 9.32 -14.33 -32.39
C THR A 518 8.49 -15.54 -31.98
N ALA A 519 7.32 -15.72 -32.59
CA ALA A 519 6.50 -16.89 -32.31
C ALA A 519 7.27 -18.18 -32.65
N GLY A 520 7.14 -19.20 -31.81
CA GLY A 520 7.82 -20.48 -32.02
C GLY A 520 8.05 -21.24 -30.74
N THR A 521 8.80 -22.34 -30.85
CA THR A 521 9.09 -23.22 -29.71
C THR A 521 10.39 -22.83 -29.05
N TYR A 522 10.34 -22.66 -27.73
CA TYR A 522 11.47 -22.36 -26.87
C TYR A 522 11.62 -23.49 -25.86
N THR A 523 12.81 -24.08 -25.76
CA THR A 523 13.10 -25.14 -24.80
C THR A 523 14.16 -24.66 -23.82
N PHE A 524 13.84 -24.72 -22.53
CA PHE A 524 14.73 -24.36 -21.43
C PHE A 524 15.24 -25.63 -20.75
N THR A 525 16.54 -25.68 -20.51
CA THR A 525 17.21 -26.80 -19.85
C THR A 525 18.07 -26.26 -18.71
N GLY A 526 17.70 -26.58 -17.48
CA GLY A 526 18.50 -26.33 -16.28
C GLY A 526 19.24 -27.59 -15.87
N PRO A 527 20.57 -27.57 -15.69
CA PRO A 527 21.32 -28.72 -15.21
C PRO A 527 21.06 -29.02 -13.72
N GLY A 528 20.42 -28.09 -13.01
CA GLY A 528 20.19 -28.16 -11.57
C GLY A 528 21.31 -27.50 -10.76
N GLY A 529 20.98 -27.10 -9.53
CA GLY A 529 21.86 -26.46 -8.56
C GLY A 529 21.67 -27.03 -7.16
N ALA A 530 22.05 -26.25 -6.16
CA ALA A 530 21.97 -26.67 -4.76
C ALA A 530 20.52 -26.85 -4.26
N ASP A 531 19.59 -26.04 -4.77
CA ASP A 531 18.20 -26.02 -4.28
C ASP A 531 17.21 -26.58 -5.28
N VAL A 532 17.44 -26.39 -6.58
CA VAL A 532 16.53 -26.83 -7.66
C VAL A 532 17.21 -27.91 -8.51
N GLY A 533 16.55 -29.05 -8.68
CA GLY A 533 17.03 -30.16 -9.50
C GLY A 533 17.03 -29.86 -11.01
N PRO A 534 17.62 -30.75 -11.82
CA PRO A 534 17.60 -30.60 -13.27
C PRO A 534 16.18 -30.56 -13.82
N PHE A 535 15.98 -29.80 -14.89
CA PHE A 535 14.68 -29.70 -15.57
C PHE A 535 14.86 -29.48 -17.06
N THR A 536 13.85 -29.87 -17.84
CA THR A 536 13.68 -29.48 -19.23
C THR A 536 12.22 -29.13 -19.45
N ALA A 537 11.97 -27.96 -20.01
CA ALA A 537 10.63 -27.40 -20.17
C ALA A 537 10.51 -26.71 -21.53
N THR A 538 9.34 -26.83 -22.14
CA THR A 538 9.08 -26.25 -23.47
C THR A 538 7.94 -25.25 -23.38
N TYR A 539 8.10 -24.13 -24.07
CA TYR A 539 7.11 -23.06 -24.20
C TYR A 539 6.86 -22.77 -25.67
N THR A 540 5.59 -22.70 -26.07
CA THR A 540 5.21 -22.25 -27.41
C THR A 540 4.88 -20.78 -27.32
N MET A 541 5.82 -19.93 -27.74
CA MET A 541 5.68 -18.49 -27.69
C MET A 541 4.66 -18.02 -28.72
N PRO A 542 3.65 -17.22 -28.32
CA PRO A 542 2.68 -16.62 -29.23
C PRO A 542 3.33 -15.54 -30.12
N GLN A 543 2.55 -14.95 -31.02
CA GLN A 543 2.98 -13.73 -31.71
C GLN A 543 3.17 -12.60 -30.68
N PRO A 544 4.26 -11.81 -30.78
CA PRO A 544 4.43 -10.64 -29.91
C PRO A 544 3.25 -9.67 -29.98
N LEU A 545 2.79 -9.23 -28.82
CA LEU A 545 1.75 -8.21 -28.72
C LEU A 545 2.28 -6.87 -29.26
N THR A 546 1.46 -6.20 -30.05
CA THR A 546 1.76 -4.89 -30.65
C THR A 546 0.65 -3.90 -30.29
N TRP A 547 1.01 -2.77 -29.69
CA TRP A 547 0.10 -1.64 -29.45
C TRP A 547 -0.18 -0.91 -30.77
N THR A 548 -1.40 -1.03 -31.31
CA THR A 548 -1.70 -0.59 -32.68
C THR A 548 -2.05 0.90 -32.79
N ASN A 549 -2.47 1.55 -31.71
CA ASN A 549 -2.83 2.97 -31.68
C ASN A 549 -1.96 3.83 -30.76
N GLU A 550 -0.79 3.33 -30.32
CA GLU A 550 0.15 4.04 -29.43
C GLU A 550 0.43 5.48 -29.89
N ALA A 551 0.86 5.64 -31.15
CA ALA A 551 1.25 6.93 -31.71
C ALA A 551 0.10 7.96 -31.78
N SER A 552 -1.15 7.51 -31.68
CA SER A 552 -2.33 8.39 -31.67
C SER A 552 -2.69 8.91 -30.26
N ILE A 553 -2.14 8.32 -29.20
CA ILE A 553 -2.46 8.64 -27.81
C ILE A 553 -1.31 9.41 -27.18
N THR A 554 -1.33 10.73 -27.33
CA THR A 554 -0.38 11.64 -26.65
C THR A 554 -1.05 12.42 -25.52
N THR A 555 -2.36 12.65 -25.63
CA THR A 555 -3.19 13.32 -24.64
C THR A 555 -4.38 12.45 -24.29
N VAL A 556 -4.68 12.32 -23.00
CA VAL A 556 -5.81 11.58 -22.46
C VAL A 556 -6.74 12.57 -21.76
N ASN A 557 -7.95 12.74 -22.32
CA ASN A 557 -9.02 13.48 -21.65
C ASN A 557 -9.63 12.57 -20.57
N ARG A 558 -9.42 12.91 -19.30
CA ARG A 558 -9.83 12.09 -18.16
C ARG A 558 -11.35 11.93 -18.07
N ALA A 559 -12.11 12.92 -18.54
CA ALA A 559 -13.57 12.87 -18.53
C ALA A 559 -14.17 12.04 -19.68
N ALA A 560 -13.42 11.81 -20.77
CA ALA A 560 -13.89 11.08 -21.94
C ALA A 560 -13.48 9.59 -21.95
N GLY A 561 -12.45 9.21 -21.20
CA GLY A 561 -11.86 7.88 -21.28
C GLY A 561 -10.82 7.78 -22.39
N VAL A 562 -10.14 6.64 -22.48
CA VAL A 562 -9.20 6.35 -23.58
C VAL A 562 -9.36 4.90 -24.03
N THR A 563 -9.41 4.68 -25.35
CA THR A 563 -9.42 3.33 -25.93
C THR A 563 -8.02 2.96 -26.37
N VAL A 564 -7.52 1.85 -25.87
CA VAL A 564 -6.24 1.26 -26.26
C VAL A 564 -6.53 0.02 -27.10
N THR A 565 -5.85 -0.14 -28.23
CA THR A 565 -6.03 -1.28 -29.15
C THR A 565 -4.71 -2.00 -29.39
N TRP A 566 -4.77 -3.31 -29.58
CA TRP A 566 -3.60 -4.14 -29.85
C TRP A 566 -3.90 -5.25 -30.85
N SER A 567 -2.83 -5.90 -31.31
CA SER A 567 -2.87 -7.10 -32.15
C SER A 567 -1.73 -8.03 -31.77
N GLY A 568 -1.82 -9.30 -32.18
CA GLY A 568 -0.89 -10.32 -31.68
C GLY A 568 -1.21 -10.65 -30.21
N GLY A 569 -0.25 -11.24 -29.50
CA GLY A 569 -0.46 -11.74 -28.15
C GLY A 569 -0.94 -13.19 -28.11
N ASP A 570 -1.13 -13.71 -26.90
CA ASP A 570 -1.65 -15.06 -26.67
C ASP A 570 -3.13 -14.99 -26.35
N PRO A 571 -4.03 -15.58 -27.16
CA PRO A 571 -5.46 -15.61 -26.86
C PRO A 571 -5.82 -16.22 -25.50
N ALA A 572 -4.95 -17.07 -24.93
CA ALA A 572 -5.11 -17.65 -23.59
C ALA A 572 -4.53 -16.78 -22.46
N GLY A 573 -3.83 -15.70 -22.82
CA GLY A 573 -3.23 -14.73 -21.92
C GLY A 573 -4.12 -13.53 -21.62
N TYR A 574 -3.49 -12.45 -21.14
CA TYR A 574 -4.18 -11.21 -20.78
C TYR A 574 -3.33 -9.98 -21.07
N VAL A 575 -3.98 -8.83 -21.20
CA VAL A 575 -3.34 -7.54 -21.42
C VAL A 575 -3.62 -6.61 -20.26
N GLN A 576 -2.57 -6.04 -19.69
CA GLN A 576 -2.67 -4.98 -18.70
C GLN A 576 -2.42 -3.62 -19.34
N ILE A 577 -3.32 -2.68 -19.11
CA ILE A 577 -3.19 -1.28 -19.51
C ILE A 577 -2.85 -0.51 -18.25
N THR A 578 -1.68 0.13 -18.24
CA THR A 578 -1.15 0.83 -17.07
C THR A 578 -0.92 2.28 -17.41
N GLY A 579 -1.34 3.19 -16.54
CA GLY A 579 -1.02 4.60 -16.67
C GLY A 579 -0.83 5.27 -15.33
N SER A 580 -0.03 6.33 -15.31
CA SER A 580 0.26 7.08 -14.09
C SER A 580 0.32 8.58 -14.32
N SER A 581 -0.03 9.35 -13.28
CA SER A 581 0.12 10.81 -13.25
C SER A 581 0.48 11.25 -11.82
N THR A 582 1.22 12.35 -11.71
CA THR A 582 1.77 12.84 -10.44
C THR A 582 1.22 14.22 -10.12
N ALA A 583 0.72 14.38 -8.90
CA ALA A 583 0.44 15.68 -8.29
C ALA A 583 1.65 16.09 -7.45
N TYR A 584 2.16 17.29 -7.72
CA TYR A 584 3.28 17.85 -6.99
C TYR A 584 2.76 18.77 -5.89
N GLY A 585 3.01 18.42 -4.63
CA GLY A 585 2.78 19.30 -3.50
C GLY A 585 3.88 20.34 -3.31
N ALA A 586 3.79 21.12 -2.22
CA ALA A 586 4.74 22.21 -1.94
C ALA A 586 6.17 21.70 -1.68
N THR A 587 6.31 20.48 -1.15
CA THR A 587 7.59 19.81 -0.96
C THR A 587 7.59 18.43 -1.63
N ALA A 588 8.77 17.81 -1.74
CA ALA A 588 8.88 16.44 -2.24
C ALA A 588 8.10 15.43 -1.39
N ALA A 589 7.94 15.68 -0.08
CA ALA A 589 7.16 14.84 0.82
C ALA A 589 5.64 14.90 0.52
N ASP A 590 5.18 16.00 -0.07
CA ASP A 590 3.78 16.25 -0.42
C ASP A 590 3.46 15.83 -1.88
N THR A 591 4.39 15.13 -2.54
CA THR A 591 4.20 14.64 -3.90
C THR A 591 3.51 13.28 -3.87
N ALA A 592 2.45 13.13 -4.67
CA ALA A 592 1.67 11.91 -4.77
C ALA A 592 1.53 11.46 -6.23
N SER A 593 1.79 10.18 -6.50
CA SER A 593 1.63 9.57 -7.81
C SER A 593 0.47 8.59 -7.79
N VAL A 594 -0.42 8.69 -8.77
CA VAL A 594 -1.56 7.80 -8.94
C VAL A 594 -1.28 6.91 -10.14
N THR A 595 -1.42 5.60 -9.95
CA THR A 595 -1.26 4.60 -11.02
C THR A 595 -2.53 3.77 -11.13
N PHE A 596 -3.02 3.57 -12.34
CA PHE A 596 -4.06 2.58 -12.63
C PHE A 596 -3.48 1.38 -13.38
N ILE A 597 -4.06 0.20 -13.14
CA ILE A 597 -3.83 -1.02 -13.92
C ILE A 597 -5.19 -1.61 -14.25
N CYS A 598 -5.51 -1.69 -15.54
CA CYS A 598 -6.71 -2.35 -16.05
C CYS A 598 -6.33 -3.67 -16.70
N THR A 599 -7.16 -4.71 -16.54
CA THR A 599 -6.90 -6.03 -17.15
C THR A 599 -7.98 -6.36 -18.17
N ALA A 600 -7.55 -6.75 -19.37
CA ALA A 600 -8.38 -7.26 -20.47
C ALA A 600 -7.94 -8.67 -20.86
N ARG A 601 -8.79 -9.43 -21.55
CA ARG A 601 -8.32 -10.64 -22.23
C ARG A 601 -7.51 -10.21 -23.44
N ASP A 602 -6.46 -10.94 -23.76
CA ASP A 602 -5.67 -10.66 -24.97
C ASP A 602 -6.54 -10.73 -26.24
N SER A 603 -7.46 -11.70 -26.28
CA SER A 603 -8.44 -11.89 -27.35
C SER A 603 -9.46 -10.74 -27.52
N ASP A 604 -9.57 -9.82 -26.57
CA ASP A 604 -10.47 -8.65 -26.70
C ASP A 604 -9.95 -7.65 -27.76
N GLY A 605 -8.63 -7.62 -28.01
CA GLY A 605 -7.97 -6.74 -28.98
C GLY A 605 -8.06 -5.23 -28.68
N SER A 606 -8.83 -4.84 -27.67
CA SER A 606 -9.02 -3.46 -27.25
C SER A 606 -9.53 -3.37 -25.81
N PHE A 607 -9.27 -2.24 -25.17
CA PHE A 607 -9.81 -1.91 -23.86
C PHE A 607 -10.11 -0.42 -23.76
N PHE A 608 -11.27 -0.09 -23.20
CA PHE A 608 -11.64 1.30 -22.89
C PHE A 608 -11.40 1.57 -21.40
N VAL A 609 -10.40 2.39 -21.09
CA VAL A 609 -10.16 2.88 -19.73
C VAL A 609 -11.20 3.96 -19.42
N PRO A 610 -12.14 3.71 -18.49
CA PRO A 610 -13.29 4.58 -18.31
C PRO A 610 -12.94 5.85 -17.52
N PRO A 611 -13.75 6.92 -17.65
CA PRO A 611 -13.56 8.15 -16.88
C PRO A 611 -13.50 7.95 -15.36
N ILE A 612 -14.23 6.99 -14.81
CA ILE A 612 -14.22 6.70 -13.37
C ILE A 612 -12.85 6.24 -12.85
N VAL A 613 -11.98 5.75 -13.74
CA VAL A 613 -10.58 5.41 -13.42
C VAL A 613 -9.70 6.64 -13.63
N LEU A 614 -9.84 7.29 -14.78
CA LEU A 614 -8.97 8.41 -15.16
C LEU A 614 -9.17 9.67 -14.32
N LEU A 615 -10.38 9.94 -13.84
CA LEU A 615 -10.67 11.08 -12.97
C LEU A 615 -10.07 10.95 -11.57
N GLN A 616 -9.60 9.75 -11.17
CA GLN A 616 -8.81 9.56 -9.96
C GLN A 616 -7.35 10.01 -10.15
N LEU A 617 -6.87 10.10 -11.40
CA LEU A 617 -5.53 10.61 -11.69
C LEU A 617 -5.55 12.15 -11.66
N PRO A 618 -4.52 12.79 -11.07
CA PRO A 618 -4.35 14.22 -11.20
C PRO A 618 -4.10 14.60 -12.66
N ALA A 619 -4.58 15.78 -13.06
CA ALA A 619 -4.19 16.36 -14.33
C ALA A 619 -2.67 16.57 -14.37
N THR A 620 -2.07 16.38 -15.53
CA THR A 620 -0.65 16.66 -15.74
C THR A 620 -0.39 18.15 -15.52
N ALA A 621 0.47 18.46 -14.55
CA ALA A 621 0.82 19.82 -14.14
C ALA A 621 2.35 19.99 -14.15
N PRO A 622 2.85 21.24 -14.26
CA PRO A 622 4.28 21.49 -14.15
C PRO A 622 4.77 21.29 -12.72
N ALA A 623 6.04 20.90 -12.56
CA ALA A 623 6.64 20.80 -11.24
C ALA A 623 6.73 22.21 -10.58
N PRO A 624 6.54 22.34 -9.25
CA PRO A 624 6.55 23.61 -8.54
C PRO A 624 7.82 24.41 -8.82
N GLY A 625 7.65 25.70 -9.14
CA GLY A 625 8.78 26.60 -9.46
C GLY A 625 9.42 26.34 -10.84
N SER A 626 8.82 25.50 -11.69
CA SER A 626 9.27 25.24 -13.05
C SER A 626 8.14 25.42 -14.06
N ASN A 627 8.49 25.70 -15.32
CA ASN A 627 7.56 25.65 -16.46
C ASN A 627 7.64 24.29 -17.19
N ILE A 628 8.26 23.28 -16.58
CA ILE A 628 8.48 21.97 -17.21
C ILE A 628 7.29 21.08 -16.86
N PHE A 629 6.52 20.70 -17.87
CA PHE A 629 5.48 19.69 -17.76
C PHE A 629 6.13 18.30 -17.81
N ILE A 630 5.97 17.55 -16.73
CA ILE A 630 6.40 16.16 -16.66
C ILE A 630 5.17 15.33 -17.05
N PRO A 631 5.12 14.73 -18.25
CA PRO A 631 3.97 13.94 -18.65
C PRO A 631 3.85 12.69 -17.77
N GLY A 632 2.62 12.20 -17.64
CA GLY A 632 2.36 10.89 -17.05
C GLY A 632 2.82 9.76 -17.97
N SER A 633 2.59 8.52 -17.54
CA SER A 633 2.83 7.33 -18.36
C SER A 633 1.53 6.72 -18.87
N LEU A 634 1.58 6.06 -20.02
CA LEU A 634 0.56 5.13 -20.49
C LEU A 634 1.26 3.99 -21.23
N GLY A 635 0.89 2.76 -20.94
CA GLY A 635 1.48 1.59 -21.55
C GLY A 635 0.57 0.38 -21.53
N ILE A 636 0.96 -0.62 -22.32
CA ILE A 636 0.34 -1.94 -22.29
C ILE A 636 1.39 -3.03 -22.07
N SER A 637 0.97 -4.07 -21.37
CA SER A 637 1.75 -5.28 -21.14
C SER A 637 0.91 -6.50 -21.46
N GLY A 638 1.26 -7.24 -22.52
CA GLY A 638 0.64 -8.52 -22.84
C GLY A 638 1.38 -9.65 -22.15
N THR A 639 0.68 -10.44 -21.33
CA THR A 639 1.20 -11.63 -20.66
C THR A 639 0.61 -12.86 -21.32
N GLY A 640 1.47 -13.72 -21.90
CA GLY A 640 1.05 -14.96 -22.52
C GLY A 640 0.55 -16.01 -21.51
N GLY A 641 -0.11 -17.05 -22.01
CA GLY A 641 -0.45 -18.21 -21.19
C GLY A 641 0.80 -18.87 -20.60
N PHE A 642 0.66 -19.56 -19.47
CA PHE A 642 1.78 -20.21 -18.79
C PHE A 642 1.96 -21.65 -19.26
N ALA A 643 3.22 -22.05 -19.49
CA ALA A 643 3.59 -23.46 -19.60
C ALA A 643 4.19 -23.94 -18.28
N GLY A 644 3.50 -24.88 -17.63
CA GLY A 644 3.96 -25.47 -16.38
C GLY A 644 5.17 -26.40 -16.57
N PHE A 645 6.06 -26.45 -15.59
CA PHE A 645 7.11 -27.46 -15.50
C PHE A 645 7.35 -27.90 -14.07
N GLN A 646 8.07 -29.00 -13.90
CA GLN A 646 8.39 -29.60 -12.62
C GLN A 646 9.90 -29.78 -12.49
N ALA A 647 10.42 -29.58 -11.29
CA ALA A 647 11.80 -29.85 -10.91
C ALA A 647 11.84 -30.19 -9.42
N SER A 648 12.77 -31.04 -9.00
CA SER A 648 13.00 -31.26 -7.57
C SER A 648 13.32 -29.93 -6.87
N GLY A 649 12.79 -29.69 -5.67
CA GLY A 649 13.04 -28.46 -4.91
C GLY A 649 12.04 -27.32 -5.15
N ILE A 650 11.19 -27.41 -6.17
CA ILE A 650 10.06 -26.50 -6.39
C ILE A 650 8.72 -27.25 -6.42
N ASN A 651 7.65 -26.59 -6.00
CA ASN A 651 6.28 -27.10 -6.06
C ASN A 651 5.59 -26.79 -7.39
N ALA A 652 5.98 -25.68 -8.03
CA ALA A 652 5.43 -25.26 -9.32
C ALA A 652 6.49 -24.49 -10.12
N GLY A 653 6.67 -24.84 -11.39
CA GLY A 653 7.43 -24.07 -12.36
C GLY A 653 6.51 -23.50 -13.44
N ALA A 654 6.77 -22.28 -13.90
CA ALA A 654 6.06 -21.68 -15.03
C ALA A 654 7.01 -20.97 -16.00
N ILE A 655 6.74 -21.09 -17.29
CA ILE A 655 7.33 -20.27 -18.35
C ILE A 655 6.24 -19.37 -18.92
N ILE A 656 6.53 -18.08 -19.06
CA ILE A 656 5.63 -17.08 -19.64
C ILE A 656 6.36 -16.20 -20.65
N SER A 657 5.59 -15.49 -21.48
CA SER A 657 6.08 -14.34 -22.24
C SER A 657 5.40 -13.05 -21.79
N ILE A 658 6.15 -11.95 -21.78
CA ILE A 658 5.63 -10.62 -21.47
C ILE A 658 6.09 -9.62 -22.54
N PHE A 659 5.17 -8.91 -23.16
CA PHE A 659 5.47 -7.88 -24.15
C PHE A 659 4.98 -6.53 -23.63
N LEU A 660 5.92 -5.65 -23.28
CA LEU A 660 5.61 -4.35 -22.70
C LEU A 660 5.95 -3.22 -23.68
N THR A 661 5.00 -2.31 -23.86
CA THR A 661 5.19 -1.06 -24.59
C THR A 661 4.71 0.10 -23.73
N TYR A 662 5.60 1.04 -23.41
CA TYR A 662 5.30 2.22 -22.61
C TYR A 662 5.63 3.51 -23.37
N GLY A 663 4.72 4.46 -23.28
CA GLY A 663 4.92 5.84 -23.70
C GLY A 663 4.59 6.81 -22.58
N THR A 664 4.61 8.09 -22.93
CA THR A 664 4.13 9.17 -22.05
C THR A 664 2.78 9.69 -22.53
N ALA A 665 1.93 10.11 -21.60
CA ALA A 665 0.66 10.73 -21.88
C ALA A 665 0.44 11.97 -21.01
N THR A 666 -0.12 13.03 -21.61
CA THR A 666 -0.64 14.18 -20.86
C THR A 666 -2.08 13.91 -20.46
N TYR A 667 -2.36 13.91 -19.16
CA TYR A 667 -3.72 13.74 -18.62
C TYR A 667 -4.36 15.12 -18.41
N GLN A 668 -5.49 15.39 -19.09
CA GLN A 668 -6.22 16.66 -18.99
C GLN A 668 -7.58 16.43 -18.34
#